data_AF-A0A8I1TIU1-F1
#
_entry.id   AF-A0A8I1TIU1-F1
#
_cell.length_a   1.000
_cell.length_b   1.000
_cell.length_c   1.000
_cell.angle_alpha   90.00
_cell.angle_beta   90.00
_cell.angle_gamma   90.00
#
_symmetry.space_group_name_H-M   'P 1'
#
loop_
_entity.id
_entity.type
_entity.pdbx_description
1 polymer ?
#
loop_
_entity_poly.entity_id
_entity_poly.type
_entity_poly.pdbx_seq_one_letter_code
_entity_poly.pdbx_strand_id
1 'polypeptide(L)'
;MGLDEKGLGFGAALAALLAALLALFWSLAPAGAAEEKTLRGVALVIGNGDYQNLPKLANPPDDARAIEDLLSKLGFDTNLSSDRNAKRLSRDLDDFVEDAEGADVAVLYYAGHGIEAGGENWLVPVDADVSSLEEAADRLVPISDFVARLRRKAAVVIVLLDACRDSPFPADAVLRPSPRAEPVPVAAGGLAVAATRGATALSARAAAPRDDGLGAVIGFAAEPGKVALDGKADGHSPYAAAILKHLGALDGAEFGTVMRMVAEEVYLDTGGQQHPWVNENLRRLLYFGGAPKPVEGDESAILTERRQLLVRISGLPDIQRSQAETLARSGNVPMSVVFAMMRALDVSPGDDPAQVETRLRTQIAQFASARAARDSLANPDSEIQRLTQLADDAELQGALNAADGFREQAKQRVADLRPTRQQQAEELRQRIREDAEVFARSAETKKLLFRHVEAAADYGEAYDTVAEWDPERASGYRRAQIDAYLIDAELRGAGDSLSAAEKLAREAIGGAASADPRLRHELGRALLIRGTKGFDAAALREAGEQLRQATESDDGLPAADRARIAIDAGRAVGQLATTTNDPASFAAAEKLFREAGELARTADDKAAEAEAMFRTFQAQYLQWIAAPSQELFAAMQAQTAALATLYGDTDVDDFAGRYIVKSASIALDMALRQNTQVALATAGEMVGVALEMFDRERYPLIYAEIMGVEGRLGLEWAERFGNLTHLNAALDAGRQAVEIYSDAGYAGAAADAMLQQALTLAKMGTYEPDTAHLEEALAMLDRTEKTTPLALTDQQKRAFAYQRARIGAAISLREGDAPALEQAVATMRTVLDASPSVDPQFHAQMQAEYGKASYWLGNAIGDLDLLRSGTEALGGALDQYRAWGAATANAIPYGELLQQYSGAASSLAAVTGRAADIDRAIGAGVELHDVAHVLGSREIGAVAGNDAAWFMARRLRDGGFDPALYARAEKFVDEAAGIAASLPAYAGHFANTACELKMEKARHDADPALARTALDGCRTGLALLEKAGQPQPLETARAAVSRAEALVKQLGGR
;
A
#
# COMPACT_ATOMS: atom_id res chain seq x y z
N MET A 1 55.62 51.96 10.06
CA MET A 1 56.16 52.80 8.97
C MET A 1 55.07 53.81 8.65
N GLY A 2 55.31 55.10 8.89
CA GLY A 2 54.50 56.23 8.39
C GLY A 2 53.31 56.71 9.25
N LEU A 3 53.52 57.83 9.95
CA LEU A 3 52.52 58.82 10.44
C LEU A 3 51.88 59.52 9.19
N ASP A 4 50.72 60.19 9.16
CA ASP A 4 50.21 61.28 10.00
C ASP A 4 48.73 61.66 9.67
N GLU A 5 48.05 62.18 10.69
CA GLU A 5 47.06 63.28 10.79
C GLU A 5 45.77 63.48 9.94
N LYS A 6 44.64 63.42 10.68
CA LYS A 6 43.56 64.42 10.89
C LYS A 6 42.59 64.77 9.74
N GLY A 7 41.40 64.17 9.81
CA GLY A 7 40.14 64.66 9.22
C GLY A 7 39.07 64.92 10.29
N LEU A 8 39.15 66.04 11.02
CA LEU A 8 38.02 66.60 11.77
C LEU A 8 37.32 67.63 10.87
N GLY A 9 36.14 67.30 10.32
CA GLY A 9 35.41 68.26 9.48
C GLY A 9 33.96 67.91 9.11
N PHE A 10 33.46 66.70 9.39
CA PHE A 10 32.11 66.31 8.93
C PHE A 10 30.98 66.48 9.97
N GLY A 11 31.30 66.54 11.27
CA GLY A 11 30.28 66.65 12.33
C GLY A 11 29.66 68.06 12.48
N ALA A 12 30.46 69.11 12.27
CA ALA A 12 30.00 70.50 12.47
C ALA A 12 29.13 71.02 11.31
N ALA A 13 29.36 70.53 10.08
CA ALA A 13 28.59 70.91 8.90
C ALA A 13 27.16 70.33 8.93
N LEU A 14 26.99 69.12 9.45
CA LEU A 14 25.67 68.46 9.55
C LEU A 14 24.79 69.12 10.63
N ALA A 15 25.38 69.52 11.76
CA ALA A 15 24.68 70.23 12.82
C ALA A 15 24.22 71.65 12.39
N ALA A 16 25.04 72.36 11.60
CA ALA A 16 24.68 73.66 11.05
C ALA A 16 23.57 73.56 10.00
N LEU A 17 23.55 72.50 9.18
CA LEU A 17 22.50 72.26 8.20
C LEU A 17 21.16 71.91 8.86
N LEU A 18 21.17 71.11 9.93
CA LEU A 18 19.98 70.79 10.73
C LEU A 18 19.42 72.02 11.45
N ALA A 19 20.27 72.88 12.02
CA ALA A 19 19.85 74.13 12.66
C ALA A 19 19.28 75.14 11.63
N ALA A 20 19.86 75.21 10.43
CA ALA A 20 19.36 76.05 9.35
C ALA A 20 18.01 75.54 8.80
N LEU A 21 17.83 74.23 8.68
CA LEU A 21 16.55 73.62 8.27
C LEU A 21 15.47 73.79 9.35
N LEU A 22 15.81 73.68 10.64
CA LEU A 22 14.90 73.97 11.75
C LEU A 22 14.49 75.45 11.83
N ALA A 23 15.43 76.37 11.55
CA ALA A 23 15.14 77.81 11.47
C ALA A 23 14.30 78.17 10.23
N LEU A 24 14.49 77.46 9.11
CA LEU A 24 13.65 77.60 7.91
C LEU A 24 12.24 77.01 8.15
N PHE A 25 12.13 75.95 8.94
CA PHE A 25 10.84 75.37 9.35
C PHE A 25 10.04 76.28 10.30
N TRP A 26 10.72 77.06 11.14
CA TRP A 26 10.09 78.05 12.02
C TRP A 26 9.75 79.39 11.35
N SER A 27 10.36 79.71 10.21
CA SER A 27 10.10 80.94 9.45
C SER A 27 9.09 80.78 8.30
N LEU A 28 8.63 79.54 8.03
CA LEU A 28 7.45 79.24 7.22
C LEU A 28 6.19 78.97 8.07
N ALA A 29 6.11 79.52 9.28
CA ALA A 29 4.85 79.61 9.99
C ALA A 29 3.85 80.37 9.09
N PRO A 30 2.66 79.80 8.78
CA PRO A 30 1.69 80.50 7.95
C PRO A 30 1.30 81.81 8.63
N ALA A 31 1.65 82.92 7.98
CA ALA A 31 1.17 84.24 8.32
C ALA A 31 -0.35 84.24 8.20
N GLY A 32 -1.03 84.48 9.32
CA GLY A 32 -2.46 84.82 9.39
C GLY A 32 -3.38 83.80 8.71
N ALA A 33 -3.71 82.72 9.42
CA ALA A 33 -5.08 82.24 9.34
C ALA A 33 -5.94 83.42 9.82
N ALA A 34 -6.52 84.17 8.88
CA ALA A 34 -7.67 85.00 9.18
C ALA A 34 -8.65 84.08 9.88
N GLU A 35 -8.97 84.39 11.13
CA GLU A 35 -10.00 83.71 11.91
C GLU A 35 -11.27 83.74 11.05
N GLU A 36 -11.56 82.61 10.41
CA GLU A 36 -12.74 82.44 9.58
C GLU A 36 -13.92 82.70 10.50
N LYS A 37 -14.68 83.78 10.24
CA LYS A 37 -15.87 84.10 11.01
C LYS A 37 -16.77 82.86 10.97
N THR A 38 -16.81 82.10 12.05
CA THR A 38 -17.72 80.96 12.20
C THR A 38 -19.13 81.53 12.12
N LEU A 39 -19.83 81.21 11.03
CA LEU A 39 -21.21 81.64 10.82
C LEU A 39 -22.07 81.16 12.00
N ARG A 40 -22.89 82.03 12.58
CA ARG A 40 -23.80 81.69 13.67
C ARG A 40 -25.01 80.98 13.10
N GLY A 41 -24.98 79.64 13.11
CA GLY A 41 -26.11 78.80 12.74
C GLY A 41 -26.98 78.43 13.95
N VAL A 42 -28.30 78.57 13.83
CA VAL A 42 -29.27 78.04 14.80
C VAL A 42 -30.20 77.02 14.13
N ALA A 43 -30.66 76.01 14.86
CA ALA A 43 -31.57 75.01 14.33
C ALA A 43 -32.64 74.57 15.34
N LEU A 44 -33.89 74.46 14.88
CA LEU A 44 -34.99 73.83 15.61
C LEU A 44 -35.35 72.53 14.89
N VAL A 45 -35.36 71.44 15.62
CA VAL A 45 -35.61 70.10 15.10
C VAL A 45 -36.79 69.50 15.85
N ILE A 46 -37.87 69.20 15.14
CA ILE A 46 -39.13 68.72 15.73
C ILE A 46 -39.52 67.37 15.13
N GLY A 47 -39.82 66.38 15.99
CA GLY A 47 -40.35 65.08 15.60
C GLY A 47 -41.64 64.73 16.32
N ASN A 48 -42.77 64.69 15.59
CA ASN A 48 -44.07 64.30 16.13
C ASN A 48 -44.49 62.92 15.61
N GLY A 49 -44.54 61.92 16.50
CA GLY A 49 -44.89 60.55 16.16
C GLY A 49 -46.00 59.93 17.03
N ASP A 50 -46.11 60.32 18.31
CA ASP A 50 -47.06 59.73 19.27
C ASP A 50 -48.46 60.40 19.22
N TYR A 51 -49.11 60.35 18.06
CA TYR A 51 -50.45 60.93 17.88
C TYR A 51 -51.49 60.20 18.73
N GLN A 52 -52.31 60.98 19.45
CA GLN A 52 -53.30 60.46 20.39
C GLN A 52 -54.56 59.95 19.69
N ASN A 53 -55.01 60.67 18.66
CA ASN A 53 -56.28 60.42 17.96
C ASN A 53 -56.12 60.24 16.43
N LEU A 54 -54.88 60.24 15.93
CA LEU A 54 -54.53 60.04 14.52
C LEU A 54 -53.56 58.85 14.40
N PRO A 55 -53.34 58.29 13.20
CA PRO A 55 -52.36 57.23 12.99
C PRO A 55 -50.99 57.63 13.53
N LYS A 56 -50.39 56.79 14.39
CA LYS A 56 -49.06 57.01 14.96
C LYS A 56 -47.97 56.82 13.92
N LEU A 57 -46.86 57.53 14.10
CA LEU A 57 -45.69 57.46 13.23
C LEU A 57 -44.48 57.06 14.07
N ALA A 58 -43.83 55.96 13.73
CA ALA A 58 -42.70 55.45 14.51
C ALA A 58 -41.42 56.28 14.30
N ASN A 59 -41.15 56.71 13.06
CA ASN A 59 -39.86 57.25 12.64
C ASN A 59 -39.60 58.73 13.04
N PRO A 60 -40.58 59.66 13.07
CA PRO A 60 -40.30 61.08 13.24
C PRO A 60 -39.48 61.50 14.48
N PRO A 61 -39.70 60.93 15.68
CA PRO A 61 -38.85 61.24 16.84
C PRO A 61 -37.39 60.77 16.65
N ASP A 62 -37.17 59.64 15.98
CA ASP A 62 -35.83 59.12 15.68
C ASP A 62 -35.14 59.91 14.58
N ASP A 63 -35.87 60.30 13.54
CA ASP A 63 -35.38 61.18 12.46
C ASP A 63 -34.95 62.53 13.03
N ALA A 64 -35.78 63.15 13.87
CA ALA A 64 -35.47 64.41 14.54
C ALA A 64 -34.21 64.31 15.42
N ARG A 65 -34.05 63.22 16.19
CA ARG A 65 -32.82 63.00 16.98
C ARG A 65 -31.57 62.92 16.10
N ALA A 66 -31.63 62.17 15.01
CA ALA A 66 -30.47 61.98 14.13
C ALA A 66 -30.10 63.26 13.38
N ILE A 67 -31.10 64.01 12.89
CA ILE A 67 -30.88 65.29 12.20
C ILE A 67 -30.34 66.35 13.15
N GLU A 68 -30.80 66.37 14.41
CA GLU A 68 -30.25 67.27 15.42
C GLU A 68 -28.78 66.98 15.70
N ASP A 69 -28.40 65.73 15.93
CA ASP A 69 -27.01 65.31 16.13
C ASP A 69 -26.14 65.69 14.92
N LEU A 70 -26.64 65.50 13.69
CA LEU A 70 -25.96 65.92 12.47
C LEU A 70 -25.73 67.43 12.41
N LEU A 71 -26.76 68.24 12.65
CA LEU A 71 -26.66 69.70 12.61
C LEU A 71 -25.76 70.23 13.73
N SER A 72 -25.82 69.63 14.92
CA SER A 72 -24.93 69.95 16.05
C SER A 72 -23.46 69.69 15.68
N LYS A 73 -23.17 68.53 15.06
CA LYS A 73 -21.81 68.21 14.54
C LYS A 73 -21.33 69.17 13.46
N LEU A 74 -22.24 69.75 12.69
CA LEU A 74 -21.96 70.80 11.69
C LEU A 74 -21.79 72.20 12.31
N GLY A 75 -21.94 72.34 13.63
CA GLY A 75 -21.68 73.58 14.38
C GLY A 75 -22.90 74.47 14.60
N PHE A 76 -24.13 73.96 14.40
CA PHE A 76 -25.34 74.69 14.73
C PHE A 76 -25.66 74.62 16.23
N ASP A 77 -26.24 75.71 16.76
CA ASP A 77 -26.89 75.71 18.06
C ASP A 77 -28.30 75.12 17.90
N THR A 78 -28.50 73.90 18.39
CA THR A 78 -29.67 73.06 18.10
C THR A 78 -30.62 72.95 19.29
N ASN A 79 -31.93 72.98 19.01
CA ASN A 79 -32.99 72.64 19.96
C ASN A 79 -33.84 71.49 19.42
N LEU A 80 -33.89 70.37 20.17
CA LEU A 80 -34.68 69.19 19.83
C LEU A 80 -36.00 69.17 20.61
N SER A 81 -37.10 68.99 19.87
CA SER A 81 -38.44 68.87 20.43
C SER A 81 -39.15 67.63 19.88
N SER A 82 -39.88 66.91 20.73
CA SER A 82 -40.64 65.73 20.32
C SER A 82 -42.06 65.74 20.88
N ASP A 83 -42.97 65.15 20.10
CA ASP A 83 -44.37 64.89 20.43
C ASP A 83 -45.09 66.11 21.05
N ARG A 84 -45.05 67.22 20.31
CA ARG A 84 -45.59 68.51 20.74
C ARG A 84 -47.08 68.62 20.43
N ASN A 85 -47.84 68.99 21.46
CA ASN A 85 -49.23 69.42 21.29
C ASN A 85 -49.29 70.85 20.71
N ALA A 86 -50.45 71.29 20.23
CA ALA A 86 -50.60 72.55 19.50
C ALA A 86 -49.94 73.74 20.24
N LYS A 87 -50.26 73.89 21.53
CA LYS A 87 -49.77 75.00 22.35
C LYS A 87 -48.26 74.96 22.61
N ARG A 88 -47.65 73.77 22.64
CA ARG A 88 -46.18 73.64 22.81
C ARG A 88 -45.48 73.84 21.47
N LEU A 89 -46.02 73.27 20.39
CA LEU A 89 -45.48 73.42 19.05
C LEU A 89 -45.40 74.89 18.63
N SER A 90 -46.47 75.67 18.82
CA SER A 90 -46.45 77.11 18.53
C SER A 90 -45.42 77.87 19.37
N ARG A 91 -45.24 77.47 20.65
CA ARG A 91 -44.24 78.09 21.54
C ARG A 91 -42.81 77.77 21.11
N ASP A 92 -42.52 76.51 20.77
CA ASP A 92 -41.18 76.13 20.28
C ASP A 92 -40.81 76.91 19.00
N LEU A 93 -41.78 77.13 18.09
CA LEU A 93 -41.57 77.97 16.91
C LEU A 93 -41.40 79.46 17.25
N ASP A 94 -42.16 79.98 18.21
CA ASP A 94 -42.02 81.37 18.66
C ASP A 94 -40.66 81.63 19.30
N ASP A 95 -40.24 80.76 20.23
CA ASP A 95 -38.94 80.81 20.91
C ASP A 95 -37.80 80.73 19.88
N PHE A 96 -37.91 79.85 18.88
CA PHE A 96 -36.89 79.75 17.83
C PHE A 96 -36.78 81.00 16.94
N VAL A 97 -37.90 81.70 16.68
CA VAL A 97 -37.85 83.01 15.99
C VAL A 97 -37.08 84.05 16.81
N GLU A 98 -37.13 83.97 18.14
CA GLU A 98 -36.35 84.84 19.02
C GLU A 98 -34.87 84.45 19.03
N ASP A 99 -34.56 83.16 19.16
CA ASP A 99 -33.20 82.62 19.17
C ASP A 99 -32.43 82.92 17.87
N ALA A 100 -33.15 82.93 16.74
CA ALA A 100 -32.62 83.23 15.41
C ALA A 100 -32.24 84.70 15.19
N GLU A 101 -32.44 85.61 16.15
CA GLU A 101 -32.06 87.01 16.02
C GLU A 101 -30.55 87.15 15.73
N GLY A 102 -30.25 87.65 14.53
CA GLY A 102 -28.87 87.87 14.08
C GLY A 102 -28.11 86.58 13.73
N ALA A 103 -28.81 85.45 13.53
CA ALA A 103 -28.22 84.24 12.99
C ALA A 103 -27.91 84.39 11.50
N ASP A 104 -26.78 83.84 11.07
CA ASP A 104 -26.40 83.79 9.66
C ASP A 104 -27.28 82.77 8.91
N VAL A 105 -27.59 81.65 9.57
CA VAL A 105 -28.46 80.59 9.04
C VAL A 105 -29.39 80.08 10.14
N ALA A 106 -30.69 79.98 9.84
CA ALA A 106 -31.68 79.34 10.71
C ALA A 106 -32.30 78.14 10.00
N VAL A 107 -32.23 76.96 10.62
CA VAL A 107 -32.77 75.70 10.07
C VAL A 107 -33.97 75.22 10.90
N LEU A 108 -35.11 75.03 10.27
CA LEU A 108 -36.21 74.24 10.84
C LEU A 108 -36.23 72.88 10.16
N TYR A 109 -36.13 71.80 10.93
CA TYR A 109 -36.49 70.45 10.48
C TYR A 109 -37.74 70.00 11.22
N TYR A 110 -38.76 69.57 10.47
CA TYR A 110 -39.99 69.01 11.04
C TYR A 110 -40.29 67.66 10.40
N ALA A 111 -40.46 66.63 11.23
CA ALA A 111 -40.96 65.32 10.85
C ALA A 111 -42.29 65.03 11.56
N GLY A 112 -43.30 64.58 10.80
CA GLY A 112 -44.61 64.27 11.36
C GLY A 112 -45.75 64.31 10.33
N HIS A 113 -46.98 64.40 10.81
CA HIS A 113 -48.13 64.69 9.97
C HIS A 113 -48.14 66.17 9.58
N GLY A 114 -48.44 66.41 8.32
CA GLY A 114 -48.64 67.73 7.73
C GLY A 114 -49.76 67.64 6.71
N ILE A 115 -50.59 68.69 6.62
CA ILE A 115 -51.67 68.76 5.64
C ILE A 115 -51.60 70.05 4.84
N GLU A 116 -52.11 69.99 3.62
CA GLU A 116 -52.33 71.17 2.80
C GLU A 116 -53.83 71.47 2.73
N ALA A 117 -54.19 72.73 2.98
CA ALA A 117 -55.56 73.17 2.81
C ALA A 117 -55.61 74.63 2.35
N GLY A 118 -56.28 74.87 1.21
CA GLY A 118 -56.46 76.21 0.67
C GLY A 118 -55.16 76.91 0.25
N GLY A 119 -54.14 76.14 -0.12
CA GLY A 119 -52.81 76.60 -0.51
C GLY A 119 -51.83 76.79 0.65
N GLU A 120 -52.26 76.60 1.91
CA GLU A 120 -51.42 76.76 3.11
C GLU A 120 -50.99 75.39 3.66
N ASN A 121 -49.75 75.29 4.14
CA ASN A 121 -49.22 74.08 4.76
C ASN A 121 -49.34 74.18 6.28
N TRP A 122 -49.95 73.17 6.90
CA TRP A 122 -50.20 73.10 8.33
C TRP A 122 -49.44 71.93 8.95
N LEU A 123 -48.70 72.20 10.03
CA LEU A 123 -48.13 71.17 10.90
C LEU A 123 -49.24 70.64 11.81
N VAL A 124 -49.30 69.31 11.94
CA VAL A 124 -50.30 68.62 12.76
C VAL A 124 -49.69 68.23 14.12
N PRO A 125 -50.20 68.77 15.24
CA PRO A 125 -49.73 68.41 16.58
C PRO A 125 -50.21 67.03 17.05
N VAL A 126 -49.54 66.43 18.05
CA VAL A 126 -49.87 65.06 18.51
C VAL A 126 -51.25 64.90 19.17
N ASP A 127 -51.84 66.00 19.66
CA ASP A 127 -53.18 66.05 20.24
C ASP A 127 -54.28 66.41 19.23
N ALA A 128 -53.95 66.49 17.94
CA ALA A 128 -54.93 66.76 16.90
C ALA A 128 -55.96 65.63 16.79
N ASP A 129 -57.20 66.01 16.49
CA ASP A 129 -58.32 65.12 16.21
C ASP A 129 -59.16 65.73 15.08
N VAL A 130 -60.26 65.08 14.67
CA VAL A 130 -61.13 65.58 13.59
C VAL A 130 -61.66 66.99 13.86
N SER A 131 -61.91 67.36 15.13
CA SER A 131 -62.38 68.71 15.49
C SER A 131 -61.31 69.79 15.32
N SER A 132 -60.02 69.42 15.31
CA SER A 132 -58.93 70.34 15.00
C SER A 132 -59.06 71.00 13.61
N LEU A 133 -59.79 70.40 12.67
CA LEU A 133 -60.04 71.00 11.36
C LEU A 133 -61.01 72.19 11.42
N GLU A 134 -61.99 72.17 12.33
CA GLU A 134 -62.94 73.29 12.52
C GLU A 134 -62.33 74.42 13.37
N GLU A 135 -61.37 74.07 14.24
CA GLU A 135 -60.66 74.98 15.15
C GLU A 135 -59.18 75.15 14.74
N ALA A 136 -58.90 75.15 13.44
CA ALA A 136 -57.53 75.07 12.92
C ALA A 136 -56.59 76.19 13.41
N ALA A 137 -57.13 77.39 13.64
CA ALA A 137 -56.36 78.52 14.16
C ALA A 137 -55.74 78.29 15.54
N ASP A 138 -56.38 77.47 16.38
CA ASP A 138 -55.95 77.20 17.76
C ASP A 138 -55.36 75.78 17.93
N ARG A 139 -55.68 74.86 17.02
CA ARG A 139 -55.35 73.43 17.14
C ARG A 139 -54.40 72.88 16.07
N LEU A 140 -54.08 73.66 15.04
CA LEU A 140 -53.08 73.35 14.01
C LEU A 140 -52.10 74.54 13.88
N VAL A 141 -50.96 74.32 13.21
CA VAL A 141 -49.92 75.35 13.13
C VAL A 141 -49.57 75.69 11.68
N PRO A 142 -49.91 76.89 11.17
CA PRO A 142 -49.61 77.30 9.81
C PRO A 142 -48.12 77.66 9.67
N ILE A 143 -47.49 77.19 8.59
CA ILE A 143 -46.04 77.36 8.38
C ILE A 143 -45.71 78.74 7.78
N SER A 144 -46.56 79.29 6.91
CA SER A 144 -46.21 80.50 6.15
C SER A 144 -45.89 81.72 7.02
N ASP A 145 -46.68 81.97 8.08
CA ASP A 145 -46.46 83.09 9.00
C ASP A 145 -45.15 82.93 9.76
N PHE A 146 -44.89 81.72 10.27
CA PHE A 146 -43.64 81.39 10.95
C PHE A 146 -42.42 81.63 10.05
N VAL A 147 -42.44 81.15 8.80
CA VAL A 147 -41.33 81.36 7.86
C VAL A 147 -41.15 82.85 7.55
N ALA A 148 -42.25 83.61 7.39
CA ALA A 148 -42.20 85.05 7.18
C ALA A 148 -41.61 85.80 8.39
N ARG A 149 -41.87 85.33 9.62
CA ARG A 149 -41.30 85.86 10.86
C ARG A 149 -39.81 85.55 10.97
N LEU A 150 -39.42 84.29 10.72
CA LEU A 150 -38.04 83.83 10.80
C LEU A 150 -37.13 84.53 9.78
N ARG A 151 -37.63 84.78 8.56
CA ARG A 151 -36.92 85.55 7.51
C ARG A 151 -36.56 86.98 7.91
N ARG A 152 -37.20 87.55 8.94
CA ARG A 152 -36.84 88.88 9.46
C ARG A 152 -35.66 88.83 10.44
N LYS A 153 -35.33 87.65 10.95
CA LYS A 153 -34.41 87.43 12.06
C LYS A 153 -33.06 86.88 11.61
N ALA A 154 -33.06 85.94 10.65
CA ALA A 154 -31.87 85.31 10.10
C ALA A 154 -31.59 85.71 8.63
N ALA A 155 -30.33 85.70 8.22
CA ALA A 155 -29.93 86.04 6.85
C ALA A 155 -30.31 84.97 5.82
N VAL A 156 -30.21 83.69 6.20
CA VAL A 156 -30.67 82.53 5.43
C VAL A 156 -31.64 81.70 6.28
N VAL A 157 -32.79 81.34 5.71
CA VAL A 157 -33.77 80.46 6.36
C VAL A 157 -33.93 79.16 5.57
N ILE A 158 -33.71 78.02 6.21
CA ILE A 158 -33.91 76.69 5.63
C ILE A 158 -35.02 76.00 6.39
N VAL A 159 -36.03 75.50 5.69
CA VAL A 159 -37.12 74.71 6.26
C VAL A 159 -37.15 73.37 5.54
N LEU A 160 -36.90 72.29 6.26
CA LEU A 160 -36.93 70.91 5.75
C LEU A 160 -38.14 70.21 6.35
N LEU A 161 -39.12 69.88 5.51
CA LEU A 161 -40.38 69.27 5.89
C LEU A 161 -40.38 67.80 5.48
N ASP A 162 -40.18 66.93 6.47
CA ASP A 162 -40.33 65.48 6.38
C ASP A 162 -41.75 65.06 6.80
N ALA A 163 -42.72 65.72 6.16
CA ALA A 163 -44.12 65.63 6.50
C ALA A 163 -44.95 65.86 5.23
N CYS A 164 -45.37 64.78 4.57
CA CYS A 164 -46.25 64.79 3.40
C CYS A 164 -46.92 63.41 3.30
N ARG A 165 -47.54 62.95 4.38
CA ARG A 165 -48.29 61.69 4.36
C ARG A 165 -49.65 61.93 3.69
N ASP A 166 -50.34 60.84 3.32
CA ASP A 166 -51.78 60.92 3.12
C ASP A 166 -52.39 61.68 4.31
N SER A 167 -53.35 62.57 4.03
CA SER A 167 -54.05 63.29 5.09
C SER A 167 -54.50 62.29 6.16
N PRO A 168 -54.11 62.46 7.44
CA PRO A 168 -54.56 61.56 8.52
C PRO A 168 -56.06 61.74 8.83
N PHE A 169 -56.73 62.66 8.11
CA PHE A 169 -58.16 62.96 8.21
C PHE A 169 -58.94 62.36 7.02
N PRO A 170 -60.28 62.21 7.14
CA PRO A 170 -61.12 61.68 6.06
C PRO A 170 -60.94 62.42 4.71
N ALA A 171 -61.12 61.72 3.59
CA ALA A 171 -60.84 62.24 2.24
C ALA A 171 -61.72 63.44 1.81
N ASP A 172 -62.85 63.67 2.49
CA ASP A 172 -63.78 64.78 2.30
C ASP A 172 -63.65 65.86 3.40
N ALA A 173 -62.59 65.79 4.21
CA ALA A 173 -62.31 66.74 5.26
C ALA A 173 -62.16 68.18 4.72
N VAL A 174 -62.83 69.12 5.39
CA VAL A 174 -62.66 70.55 5.17
C VAL A 174 -62.04 71.19 6.41
N LEU A 175 -61.06 72.06 6.21
CA LEU A 175 -60.40 72.84 7.24
C LEU A 175 -60.96 74.25 7.25
N ARG A 176 -61.22 74.81 8.43
CA ARG A 176 -61.66 76.19 8.63
C ARG A 176 -60.51 77.03 9.19
N PRO A 177 -59.82 77.85 8.39
CA PRO A 177 -58.59 78.53 8.82
C PRO A 177 -58.78 79.56 9.96
N SER A 178 -59.99 80.07 10.13
CA SER A 178 -60.37 80.93 11.26
C SER A 178 -61.89 80.88 11.46
N PRO A 179 -62.43 81.25 12.64
CA PRO A 179 -63.87 81.20 12.93
C PRO A 179 -64.78 81.92 11.93
N ARG A 180 -64.23 82.86 11.14
CA ARG A 180 -64.95 83.65 10.13
C ARG A 180 -64.57 83.32 8.67
N ALA A 181 -63.62 82.41 8.45
CA ALA A 181 -63.22 81.99 7.12
C ALA A 181 -64.13 80.90 6.55
N GLU A 182 -64.23 80.84 5.23
CA GLU A 182 -64.89 79.75 4.53
C GLU A 182 -64.08 78.45 4.69
N PRO A 183 -64.73 77.29 4.86
CA PRO A 183 -64.05 76.00 4.87
C PRO A 183 -63.36 75.72 3.54
N VAL A 184 -62.11 75.26 3.59
CA VAL A 184 -61.30 74.86 2.45
C VAL A 184 -61.07 73.35 2.48
N PRO A 185 -61.09 72.65 1.34
CA PRO A 185 -60.82 71.22 1.33
C PRO A 185 -59.38 70.93 1.76
N VAL A 186 -59.20 69.86 2.55
CA VAL A 186 -57.88 69.30 2.83
C VAL A 186 -57.46 68.46 1.63
N ALA A 187 -56.26 68.69 1.12
CA ALA A 187 -55.74 67.93 -0.01
C ALA A 187 -55.58 66.45 0.35
N ALA A 188 -55.97 65.58 -0.57
CA ALA A 188 -55.79 64.14 -0.43
C ALA A 188 -54.31 63.69 -0.61
N GLY A 189 -53.46 64.55 -1.16
CA GLY A 189 -52.03 64.31 -1.36
C GLY A 189 -51.15 65.23 -0.51
N GLY A 190 -49.82 65.12 -0.63
CA GLY A 190 -48.85 65.85 0.19
C GLY A 190 -48.85 67.38 0.05
N LEU A 191 -47.90 68.04 0.73
CA LEU A 191 -47.84 69.50 0.85
C LEU A 191 -47.71 70.22 -0.51
N ALA A 192 -48.22 71.46 -0.60
CA ALA A 192 -48.14 72.27 -1.82
C ALA A 192 -47.00 73.30 -1.78
N VAL A 193 -46.55 73.68 -2.97
CA VAL A 193 -45.57 74.77 -3.20
C VAL A 193 -46.25 76.16 -3.16
N ALA A 194 -47.58 76.22 -3.25
CA ALA A 194 -48.32 77.38 -3.78
C ALA A 194 -48.54 78.60 -2.87
N ALA A 195 -48.16 78.62 -1.58
CA ALA A 195 -48.31 79.85 -0.77
C ALA A 195 -47.08 80.23 0.05
N THR A 196 -46.07 80.76 -0.63
CA THR A 196 -45.59 82.07 -0.17
C THR A 196 -46.43 83.13 -0.86
N ARG A 197 -47.44 83.69 -0.16
CA ARG A 197 -48.01 84.98 -0.56
C ARG A 197 -46.90 86.03 -0.44
N GLY A 198 -46.13 86.16 -1.53
CA GLY A 198 -44.92 86.97 -1.63
C GLY A 198 -44.28 87.00 -3.03
N ALA A 199 -44.91 86.43 -4.05
CA ALA A 199 -44.56 86.64 -5.46
C ALA A 199 -45.64 87.45 -6.19
N THR A 200 -46.15 88.50 -5.54
CA THR A 200 -46.53 89.73 -6.26
C THR A 200 -45.30 90.61 -6.25
N ALA A 201 -44.88 91.10 -7.42
CA ALA A 201 -43.87 92.15 -7.52
C ALA A 201 -44.21 93.27 -6.53
N LEU A 202 -43.37 93.44 -5.49
CA LEU A 202 -43.41 94.62 -4.62
C LEU A 202 -42.84 95.80 -5.40
N SER A 203 -43.66 96.38 -6.27
CA SER A 203 -43.61 97.83 -6.43
C SER A 203 -44.25 98.45 -5.19
N ALA A 204 -43.49 99.34 -4.54
CA ALA A 204 -43.92 100.26 -3.48
C ALA A 204 -44.26 99.67 -2.07
N ARG A 205 -43.20 99.66 -1.24
CA ARG A 205 -43.18 100.28 0.11
C ARG A 205 -44.22 99.81 1.13
N ALA A 206 -43.89 98.74 1.85
CA ALA A 206 -44.23 98.56 3.26
C ALA A 206 -43.12 97.73 3.94
N ALA A 207 -42.44 98.35 4.92
CA ALA A 207 -41.35 97.83 5.78
C ALA A 207 -40.15 97.14 5.08
N ALA A 208 -38.97 97.77 5.18
CA ALA A 208 -37.73 97.26 4.62
C ALA A 208 -37.36 95.88 5.22
N PRO A 209 -37.07 94.86 4.38
CA PRO A 209 -36.25 93.73 4.79
C PRO A 209 -34.88 94.26 5.28
N ARG A 210 -34.16 93.52 6.13
CA ARG A 210 -32.73 93.83 6.33
C ARG A 210 -32.03 93.85 4.96
N ASP A 211 -31.11 94.78 4.73
CA ASP A 211 -30.34 94.91 3.48
C ASP A 211 -29.44 93.67 3.21
N ASP A 212 -29.28 92.77 4.19
CA ASP A 212 -28.44 91.58 4.17
C ASP A 212 -29.20 90.24 4.05
N GLY A 213 -30.55 90.25 3.91
CA GLY A 213 -31.33 89.02 3.73
C GLY A 213 -30.93 88.28 2.44
N LEU A 214 -30.32 87.11 2.58
CA LEU A 214 -29.74 86.33 1.47
C LEU A 214 -30.72 85.33 0.85
N GLY A 215 -31.85 85.03 1.50
CA GLY A 215 -32.95 84.24 0.92
C GLY A 215 -33.46 83.13 1.84
N ALA A 216 -34.29 82.25 1.30
CA ALA A 216 -34.83 81.11 2.00
C ALA A 216 -35.00 79.88 1.10
N VAL A 217 -34.92 78.72 1.73
CA VAL A 217 -35.11 77.39 1.16
C VAL A 217 -36.26 76.72 1.88
N ILE A 218 -37.18 76.11 1.14
CA ILE A 218 -38.15 75.16 1.68
C ILE A 218 -37.97 73.84 0.93
N GLY A 219 -37.48 72.82 1.63
CA GLY A 219 -37.37 71.45 1.15
C GLY A 219 -38.56 70.61 1.62
N PHE A 220 -39.14 69.87 0.70
CA PHE A 220 -40.22 68.92 0.93
C PHE A 220 -39.69 67.50 0.66
N ALA A 221 -40.07 66.55 1.50
CA ALA A 221 -39.69 65.15 1.33
C ALA A 221 -40.21 64.50 0.03
N ALA A 222 -41.25 65.06 -0.59
CA ALA A 222 -41.82 64.60 -1.86
C ALA A 222 -42.24 65.77 -2.76
N GLU A 223 -42.42 65.51 -4.05
CA GLU A 223 -42.99 66.46 -5.01
C GLU A 223 -44.37 66.96 -4.57
N PRO A 224 -44.74 68.22 -4.90
CA PRO A 224 -46.05 68.75 -4.55
C PRO A 224 -47.21 67.83 -4.98
N GLY A 225 -48.10 67.54 -4.03
CA GLY A 225 -49.23 66.63 -4.23
C GLY A 225 -48.88 65.14 -4.26
N LYS A 226 -47.62 64.75 -4.02
CA LYS A 226 -47.18 63.36 -3.83
C LYS A 226 -46.94 63.05 -2.35
N VAL A 227 -46.93 61.76 -2.03
CA VAL A 227 -46.80 61.26 -0.66
C VAL A 227 -45.33 60.93 -0.36
N ALA A 228 -44.86 61.31 0.82
CA ALA A 228 -43.58 60.88 1.36
C ALA A 228 -43.73 59.50 2.00
N LEU A 229 -42.82 58.57 1.69
CA LEU A 229 -42.83 57.21 2.20
C LEU A 229 -42.22 57.14 3.60
N ASP A 230 -42.69 56.18 4.39
CA ASP A 230 -42.18 55.96 5.75
C ASP A 230 -40.81 55.28 5.76
N GLY A 231 -40.45 54.56 4.69
CA GLY A 231 -39.24 53.74 4.67
C GLY A 231 -39.44 52.39 5.38
N LYS A 232 -38.35 51.82 5.91
CA LYS A 232 -38.39 50.53 6.62
C LYS A 232 -38.97 50.71 8.03
N ALA A 233 -39.65 49.69 8.56
CA ALA A 233 -40.35 49.75 9.85
C ALA A 233 -39.45 50.09 11.07
N ASP A 234 -38.14 49.78 10.98
CA ASP A 234 -37.15 49.99 12.05
C ASP A 234 -36.03 50.97 11.62
N GLY A 235 -36.32 51.97 10.77
CA GLY A 235 -35.31 52.88 10.24
C GLY A 235 -35.83 54.29 10.00
N HIS A 236 -34.91 55.16 9.56
CA HIS A 236 -35.24 56.54 9.21
C HIS A 236 -36.15 56.63 7.99
N SER A 237 -36.92 57.73 7.88
CA SER A 237 -37.59 58.06 6.62
C SER A 237 -36.56 58.11 5.46
N PRO A 238 -36.95 57.83 4.20
CA PRO A 238 -36.02 57.95 3.07
C PRO A 238 -35.39 59.34 2.97
N TYR A 239 -36.16 60.40 3.27
CA TYR A 239 -35.69 61.77 3.21
C TYR A 239 -34.69 62.09 4.32
N ALA A 240 -34.99 61.71 5.57
CA ALA A 240 -34.08 61.83 6.69
C ALA A 240 -32.79 61.03 6.47
N ALA A 241 -32.91 59.77 6.02
CA ALA A 241 -31.77 58.91 5.72
C ALA A 241 -30.85 59.51 4.64
N ALA A 242 -31.43 60.05 3.55
CA ALA A 242 -30.66 60.69 2.50
C ALA A 242 -29.98 61.98 2.96
N ILE A 243 -30.65 62.79 3.81
CA ILE A 243 -30.05 63.97 4.44
C ILE A 243 -28.88 63.55 5.32
N LEU A 244 -29.06 62.57 6.22
CA LEU A 244 -28.00 62.06 7.09
C LEU A 244 -26.78 61.57 6.30
N LYS A 245 -26.99 60.94 5.15
CA LYS A 245 -25.94 60.41 4.27
C LYS A 245 -25.16 61.51 3.53
N HIS A 246 -25.83 62.59 3.11
CA HIS A 246 -25.26 63.55 2.15
C HIS A 246 -25.07 64.96 2.67
N LEU A 247 -25.74 65.39 3.74
CA LEU A 247 -25.65 66.77 4.23
C LEU A 247 -24.22 67.16 4.64
N GLY A 248 -23.41 66.21 5.11
CA GLY A 248 -21.99 66.44 5.38
C GLY A 248 -21.15 66.81 4.15
N ALA A 249 -21.66 66.66 2.92
CA ALA A 249 -21.00 67.12 1.69
C ALA A 249 -21.01 68.64 1.51
N LEU A 250 -21.75 69.39 2.34
CA LEU A 250 -21.80 70.85 2.32
C LEU A 250 -20.45 71.51 2.63
N ASP A 251 -19.53 70.71 3.15
CA ASP A 251 -18.12 71.00 3.32
C ASP A 251 -17.36 70.85 1.99
N GLY A 252 -17.66 71.74 1.04
CA GLY A 252 -17.06 71.80 -0.29
C GLY A 252 -18.03 71.66 -1.46
N ALA A 253 -19.27 71.22 -1.24
CA ALA A 253 -20.35 71.30 -2.23
C ALA A 253 -21.42 72.32 -1.80
N GLU A 254 -21.98 72.99 -2.80
CA GLU A 254 -23.02 74.00 -2.59
C GLU A 254 -24.36 73.35 -2.17
N PHE A 255 -25.16 74.05 -1.36
CA PHE A 255 -26.40 73.54 -0.78
C PHE A 255 -27.40 72.95 -1.78
N GLY A 256 -27.71 73.65 -2.87
CA GLY A 256 -28.56 73.13 -3.93
C GLY A 256 -28.00 71.87 -4.59
N THR A 257 -26.67 71.73 -4.67
CA THR A 257 -26.00 70.51 -5.14
C THR A 257 -26.18 69.35 -4.16
N VAL A 258 -26.04 69.59 -2.87
CA VAL A 258 -26.27 68.57 -1.84
C VAL A 258 -27.74 68.18 -1.77
N MET A 259 -28.67 69.12 -1.86
CA MET A 259 -30.10 68.81 -1.89
C MET A 259 -30.52 68.06 -3.15
N ARG A 260 -29.85 68.28 -4.29
CA ARG A 260 -29.99 67.41 -5.46
C ARG A 260 -29.48 66.00 -5.20
N MET A 261 -28.33 65.84 -4.51
CA MET A 261 -27.87 64.51 -4.09
C MET A 261 -28.91 63.82 -3.19
N VAL A 262 -29.45 64.54 -2.21
CA VAL A 262 -30.54 64.04 -1.35
C VAL A 262 -31.75 63.64 -2.18
N ALA A 263 -32.18 64.46 -3.12
CA ALA A 263 -33.32 64.18 -3.97
C ALA A 263 -33.13 62.91 -4.82
N GLU A 264 -31.97 62.80 -5.48
CA GLU A 264 -31.66 61.62 -6.29
C GLU A 264 -31.42 60.37 -5.43
N GLU A 265 -30.88 60.49 -4.21
CA GLU A 265 -30.73 59.35 -3.30
C GLU A 265 -32.10 58.79 -2.91
N VAL A 266 -33.04 59.65 -2.52
CA VAL A 266 -34.42 59.23 -2.21
C VAL A 266 -35.09 58.61 -3.42
N TYR A 267 -34.90 59.18 -4.60
CA TYR A 267 -35.45 58.65 -5.84
C TYR A 267 -34.91 57.23 -6.13
N LEU A 268 -33.60 57.00 -5.96
CA LEU A 268 -33.01 55.68 -6.14
C LEU A 268 -33.48 54.67 -5.08
N ASP A 269 -33.47 55.06 -3.80
CA ASP A 269 -33.78 54.18 -2.67
C ASP A 269 -35.27 53.80 -2.62
N THR A 270 -36.14 54.65 -3.17
CA THR A 270 -37.59 54.38 -3.28
C THR A 270 -37.98 53.76 -4.62
N GLY A 271 -37.02 53.43 -5.49
CA GLY A 271 -37.30 52.84 -6.80
C GLY A 271 -38.11 53.76 -7.73
N GLY A 272 -37.95 55.08 -7.55
CA GLY A 272 -38.62 56.15 -8.29
C GLY A 272 -39.99 56.55 -7.76
N GLN A 273 -40.40 56.07 -6.57
CA GLN A 273 -41.73 56.36 -6.01
C GLN A 273 -41.82 57.73 -5.33
N GLN A 274 -40.70 58.24 -4.82
CA GLN A 274 -40.60 59.51 -4.12
C GLN A 274 -39.44 60.32 -4.67
N HIS A 275 -39.68 61.60 -4.99
CA HIS A 275 -38.65 62.55 -5.39
C HIS A 275 -38.80 63.81 -4.52
N PRO A 276 -37.82 64.15 -3.67
CA PRO A 276 -37.86 65.36 -2.87
C PRO A 276 -37.84 66.64 -3.70
N TRP A 277 -38.60 67.64 -3.27
CA TRP A 277 -38.71 68.91 -3.97
C TRP A 277 -38.15 70.06 -3.15
N VAL A 278 -37.36 70.93 -3.77
CA VAL A 278 -36.79 72.11 -3.10
C VAL A 278 -37.22 73.39 -3.81
N ASN A 279 -37.74 74.34 -3.03
CA ASN A 279 -38.01 75.69 -3.48
C ASN A 279 -36.99 76.63 -2.85
N GLU A 280 -36.20 77.29 -3.69
CA GLU A 280 -35.05 78.08 -3.28
C GLU A 280 -35.06 79.46 -3.95
N ASN A 281 -34.76 80.51 -3.16
CA ASN A 281 -34.52 81.86 -3.68
C ASN A 281 -33.24 82.50 -3.10
N LEU A 282 -32.23 81.68 -2.81
CA LEU A 282 -30.94 82.16 -2.32
C LEU A 282 -30.28 83.09 -3.34
N ARG A 283 -29.71 84.19 -2.85
CA ARG A 283 -28.98 85.19 -3.64
C ARG A 283 -27.48 84.91 -3.72
N ARG A 284 -27.01 83.87 -3.04
CA ARG A 284 -25.62 83.39 -3.01
C ARG A 284 -25.60 81.88 -2.83
N LEU A 285 -24.53 81.25 -3.31
CA LEU A 285 -24.26 79.84 -3.05
C LEU A 285 -24.00 79.66 -1.54
N LEU A 286 -24.69 78.70 -0.94
CA LEU A 286 -24.57 78.38 0.48
C LEU A 286 -23.66 77.17 0.67
N TYR A 287 -22.72 77.29 1.61
CA TYR A 287 -21.79 76.25 2.05
C TYR A 287 -21.78 76.25 3.59
N PHE A 288 -21.46 75.12 4.22
CA PHE A 288 -21.33 75.01 5.68
C PHE A 288 -19.92 74.55 6.07
N GLY A 289 -19.34 75.15 7.11
CA GLY A 289 -18.12 74.68 7.78
C GLY A 289 -16.79 74.94 7.05
N GLY A 290 -15.68 74.74 7.77
CA GLY A 290 -14.30 74.69 7.24
C GLY A 290 -13.81 73.23 7.10
N ALA A 291 -12.75 73.04 6.29
CA ALA A 291 -12.34 71.78 5.66
C ALA A 291 -12.65 70.47 6.41
N PRO A 292 -13.21 69.44 5.73
CA PRO A 292 -13.67 68.24 6.39
C PRO A 292 -12.46 67.43 6.82
N LYS A 293 -12.53 66.83 8.01
CA LYS A 293 -11.77 65.59 8.19
C LYS A 293 -12.31 64.61 7.14
N PRO A 294 -11.46 64.04 6.27
CA PRO A 294 -11.88 63.02 5.34
C PRO A 294 -12.67 61.98 6.12
N VAL A 295 -13.81 61.51 5.58
CA VAL A 295 -14.35 60.24 6.07
C VAL A 295 -13.20 59.25 5.88
N GLU A 296 -12.58 58.81 6.96
CA GLU A 296 -11.46 57.88 6.91
C GLU A 296 -12.01 56.46 6.80
N GLY A 297 -11.41 55.64 5.96
CA GLY A 297 -11.79 54.24 5.77
C GLY A 297 -12.50 53.95 4.45
N ASP A 298 -12.71 52.67 4.20
CA ASP A 298 -13.16 52.13 2.91
C ASP A 298 -14.54 52.65 2.47
N GLU A 299 -15.47 52.88 3.41
CA GLU A 299 -16.81 53.42 3.12
C GLU A 299 -16.79 54.83 2.51
N SER A 300 -15.72 55.59 2.73
CA SER A 300 -15.52 56.93 2.17
C SER A 300 -15.40 56.93 0.65
N ALA A 301 -14.71 55.93 0.08
CA ALA A 301 -14.54 55.79 -1.36
C ALA A 301 -15.90 55.53 -2.04
N ILE A 302 -16.71 54.65 -1.44
CA ILE A 302 -18.06 54.33 -1.89
C ILE A 302 -18.94 55.59 -1.87
N LEU A 303 -18.95 56.30 -0.74
CA LEU A 303 -19.77 57.48 -0.55
C LEU A 303 -19.37 58.63 -1.51
N THR A 304 -18.07 58.81 -1.74
CA THR A 304 -17.55 59.83 -2.66
C THR A 304 -18.03 59.58 -4.09
N GLU A 305 -17.87 58.35 -4.59
CA GLU A 305 -18.30 58.01 -5.95
C GLU A 305 -19.83 58.01 -6.08
N ARG A 306 -20.55 57.58 -5.03
CA ARG A 306 -22.02 57.68 -4.95
C ARG A 306 -22.47 59.13 -5.12
N ARG A 307 -21.90 60.09 -4.40
CA ARG A 307 -22.24 61.52 -4.53
C ARG A 307 -22.01 62.04 -5.96
N GLN A 308 -20.90 61.65 -6.59
CA GLN A 308 -20.63 62.00 -7.99
C GLN A 308 -21.67 61.42 -8.95
N LEU A 309 -22.12 60.18 -8.71
CA LEU A 309 -23.18 59.56 -9.50
C LEU A 309 -24.49 60.33 -9.36
N LEU A 310 -24.93 60.65 -8.14
CA LEU A 310 -26.17 61.39 -7.88
C LEU A 310 -26.19 62.76 -8.56
N VAL A 311 -25.07 63.50 -8.49
CA VAL A 311 -24.95 64.78 -9.20
C VAL A 311 -25.13 64.60 -10.70
N ARG A 312 -24.54 63.55 -11.30
CA ARG A 312 -24.73 63.25 -12.73
C ARG A 312 -26.18 62.90 -13.04
N ILE A 313 -26.83 62.07 -12.22
CA ILE A 313 -28.25 61.70 -12.40
C ILE A 313 -29.14 62.95 -12.41
N SER A 314 -28.90 63.90 -11.50
CA SER A 314 -29.68 65.14 -11.43
C SER A 314 -29.64 65.96 -12.73
N GLY A 315 -28.61 65.80 -13.56
CA GLY A 315 -28.45 66.48 -14.86
C GLY A 315 -28.94 65.69 -16.08
N LEU A 316 -29.42 64.44 -15.91
CA LEU A 316 -29.87 63.60 -17.04
C LEU A 316 -31.28 64.00 -17.54
N PRO A 317 -31.56 63.95 -18.85
CA PRO A 317 -32.91 64.12 -19.41
C PRO A 317 -33.90 63.03 -18.99
N ASP A 318 -35.19 63.36 -18.92
CA ASP A 318 -36.27 62.45 -18.49
C ASP A 318 -36.33 61.13 -19.27
N ILE A 319 -36.05 61.16 -20.58
CA ILE A 319 -36.03 59.97 -21.43
C ILE A 319 -34.99 58.97 -20.91
N GLN A 320 -33.78 59.45 -20.58
CA GLN A 320 -32.69 58.61 -20.09
C GLN A 320 -32.98 58.07 -18.68
N ARG A 321 -33.68 58.84 -17.84
CA ARG A 321 -34.15 58.38 -16.52
C ARG A 321 -35.19 57.27 -16.65
N SER A 322 -36.21 57.46 -17.47
CA SER A 322 -37.26 56.46 -17.72
C SER A 322 -36.71 55.17 -18.32
N GLN A 323 -35.68 55.27 -19.18
CA GLN A 323 -34.96 54.11 -19.68
C GLN A 323 -34.22 53.36 -18.57
N ALA A 324 -33.49 54.08 -17.71
CA ALA A 324 -32.78 53.47 -16.59
C ALA A 324 -33.73 52.75 -15.62
N GLU A 325 -34.90 53.35 -15.32
CA GLU A 325 -35.96 52.71 -14.52
C GLU A 325 -36.45 51.39 -15.16
N THR A 326 -36.73 51.43 -16.46
CA THR A 326 -37.24 50.26 -17.21
C THR A 326 -36.22 49.13 -17.23
N LEU A 327 -34.95 49.48 -17.45
CA LEU A 327 -33.84 48.54 -17.47
C LEU A 327 -33.55 47.94 -16.09
N ALA A 328 -33.60 48.76 -15.04
CA ALA A 328 -33.43 48.30 -13.66
C ALA A 328 -34.53 47.30 -13.27
N ARG A 329 -35.80 47.63 -13.55
CA ARG A 329 -36.95 46.75 -13.27
C ARG A 329 -36.91 45.45 -14.06
N SER A 330 -36.63 45.52 -15.37
CA SER A 330 -36.58 44.33 -16.23
C SER A 330 -35.39 43.42 -15.95
N GLY A 331 -34.25 44.00 -15.55
CA GLY A 331 -33.04 43.26 -15.17
C GLY A 331 -33.02 42.77 -13.72
N ASN A 332 -33.99 43.18 -12.89
CA ASN A 332 -34.01 42.94 -11.44
C ASN A 332 -32.70 43.38 -10.76
N VAL A 333 -32.20 44.57 -11.12
CA VAL A 333 -31.00 45.19 -10.55
C VAL A 333 -31.34 46.56 -9.95
N PRO A 334 -30.58 47.04 -8.95
CA PRO A 334 -30.77 48.39 -8.43
C PRO A 334 -30.60 49.45 -9.52
N MET A 335 -31.40 50.51 -9.45
CA MET A 335 -31.39 51.59 -10.43
C MET A 335 -30.05 52.34 -10.47
N SER A 336 -29.40 52.44 -9.32
CA SER A 336 -28.04 52.95 -9.14
C SER A 336 -27.00 52.25 -10.02
N VAL A 337 -27.10 50.92 -10.18
CA VAL A 337 -26.19 50.14 -11.02
C VAL A 337 -26.36 50.54 -12.48
N VAL A 338 -27.61 50.69 -12.94
CA VAL A 338 -27.90 51.09 -14.33
C VAL A 338 -27.38 52.49 -14.61
N PHE A 339 -27.62 53.45 -13.71
CA PHE A 339 -27.07 54.81 -13.87
C PHE A 339 -25.54 54.83 -13.79
N ALA A 340 -24.93 54.00 -12.96
CA ALA A 340 -23.47 53.87 -12.92
C ALA A 340 -22.91 53.29 -14.23
N MET A 341 -23.57 52.30 -14.82
CA MET A 341 -23.22 51.77 -16.14
C MET A 341 -23.38 52.84 -17.23
N MET A 342 -24.44 53.65 -17.18
CA MET A 342 -24.63 54.78 -18.11
C MET A 342 -23.52 55.82 -17.95
N ARG A 343 -23.12 56.11 -16.70
CA ARG A 343 -21.98 57.00 -16.41
C ARG A 343 -20.67 56.44 -16.97
N ALA A 344 -20.41 55.14 -16.79
CA ALA A 344 -19.20 54.47 -17.27
C ALA A 344 -19.14 54.42 -18.81
N LEU A 345 -20.28 54.29 -19.49
CA LEU A 345 -20.40 54.35 -20.95
C LEU A 345 -20.36 55.78 -21.52
N ASP A 346 -20.22 56.78 -20.64
CA ASP A 346 -20.28 58.20 -20.93
C ASP A 346 -21.49 58.64 -21.78
N VAL A 347 -22.66 58.09 -21.46
CA VAL A 347 -23.90 58.39 -22.18
C VAL A 347 -24.17 59.90 -22.09
N SER A 348 -24.31 60.52 -23.27
CA SER A 348 -24.57 61.94 -23.46
C SER A 348 -26.05 62.20 -23.77
N PRO A 349 -26.59 63.40 -23.48
CA PRO A 349 -28.00 63.74 -23.74
C PRO A 349 -28.46 63.61 -25.21
N GLY A 350 -27.54 63.55 -26.17
CA GLY A 350 -27.81 63.42 -27.61
C GLY A 350 -27.69 62.01 -28.18
N ASP A 351 -27.37 61.01 -27.37
CA ASP A 351 -27.18 59.63 -27.83
C ASP A 351 -28.51 58.96 -28.20
N ASP A 352 -28.48 58.06 -29.19
CA ASP A 352 -29.64 57.29 -29.64
C ASP A 352 -30.14 56.37 -28.51
N PRO A 353 -31.36 56.59 -27.98
CA PRO A 353 -31.91 55.85 -26.86
C PRO A 353 -31.96 54.33 -27.09
N ALA A 354 -32.19 53.87 -28.34
CA ALA A 354 -32.31 52.45 -28.66
C ALA A 354 -30.95 51.72 -28.64
N GLN A 355 -29.88 52.41 -29.05
CA GLN A 355 -28.53 51.86 -29.04
C GLN A 355 -27.97 51.76 -27.62
N VAL A 356 -28.24 52.77 -26.78
CA VAL A 356 -27.87 52.76 -25.36
C VAL A 356 -28.58 51.61 -24.65
N GLU A 357 -29.87 51.43 -24.89
CA GLU A 357 -30.67 50.35 -24.30
C GLU A 357 -30.15 48.96 -24.66
N THR A 358 -29.83 48.72 -25.93
CA THR A 358 -29.33 47.41 -26.40
C THR A 358 -28.00 47.03 -25.72
N ARG A 359 -27.09 48.00 -25.57
CA ARG A 359 -25.81 47.78 -24.89
C ARG A 359 -26.01 47.49 -23.40
N LEU A 360 -26.87 48.27 -22.73
CA LEU A 360 -27.14 48.14 -21.30
C LEU A 360 -27.86 46.84 -20.95
N ARG A 361 -28.86 46.40 -21.73
CA ARG A 361 -29.58 45.13 -21.46
C ARG A 361 -28.64 43.94 -21.34
N THR A 362 -27.65 43.85 -22.23
CA THR A 362 -26.65 42.78 -22.21
C THR A 362 -25.79 42.84 -20.96
N GLN A 363 -25.29 44.04 -20.61
CA GLN A 363 -24.44 44.24 -19.42
C GLN A 363 -25.19 44.00 -18.11
N ILE A 364 -26.47 44.39 -18.04
CA ILE A 364 -27.33 44.18 -16.88
C ILE A 364 -27.59 42.69 -16.66
N ALA A 365 -27.91 41.94 -17.73
CA ALA A 365 -28.11 40.50 -17.64
C ALA A 365 -26.82 39.79 -17.19
N GLN A 366 -25.66 40.21 -17.70
CA GLN A 366 -24.35 39.70 -17.29
C GLN A 366 -24.06 40.00 -15.82
N PHE A 367 -24.32 41.23 -15.37
CA PHE A 367 -24.15 41.63 -13.97
C PHE A 367 -25.04 40.79 -13.04
N ALA A 368 -26.33 40.64 -13.37
CA ALA A 368 -27.27 39.84 -12.59
C ALA A 368 -26.85 38.37 -12.50
N SER A 369 -26.44 37.78 -13.62
CA SER A 369 -25.93 36.40 -13.66
C SER A 369 -24.64 36.23 -12.86
N ALA A 370 -23.71 37.19 -12.97
CA ALA A 370 -22.45 37.14 -12.25
C ALA A 370 -22.65 37.25 -10.74
N ARG A 371 -23.61 38.05 -10.29
CA ARG A 371 -23.98 38.18 -8.87
C ARG A 371 -24.57 36.87 -8.34
N ALA A 372 -25.55 36.29 -9.05
CA ALA A 372 -26.19 35.04 -8.63
C ALA A 372 -25.22 33.86 -8.46
N ALA A 373 -24.13 33.83 -9.24
CA ALA A 373 -23.08 32.81 -9.09
C ALA A 373 -22.21 33.01 -7.84
N ARG A 374 -21.99 34.26 -7.40
CA ARG A 374 -21.08 34.62 -6.30
C ARG A 374 -21.63 34.26 -4.92
N ASP A 375 -22.94 34.35 -4.72
CA ASP A 375 -23.61 34.09 -3.43
C ASP A 375 -23.40 32.64 -2.90
N SER A 376 -22.75 31.76 -3.67
CA SER A 376 -22.47 30.36 -3.33
C SER A 376 -21.03 30.07 -2.82
N LEU A 377 -20.10 31.02 -2.91
CA LEU A 377 -18.68 30.79 -2.63
C LEU A 377 -18.21 31.53 -1.38
N ALA A 378 -17.96 30.81 -0.28
CA ALA A 378 -17.37 31.38 0.94
C ALA A 378 -15.83 31.33 0.90
N ASN A 379 -15.16 32.44 1.19
CA ASN A 379 -13.71 32.50 1.38
C ASN A 379 -13.38 32.60 2.89
N PRO A 380 -12.56 31.70 3.45
CA PRO A 380 -12.27 31.69 4.89
C PRO A 380 -11.34 32.83 5.36
N ASP A 381 -10.70 33.58 4.46
CA ASP A 381 -9.91 34.76 4.86
C ASP A 381 -10.83 35.96 5.09
N SER A 382 -10.85 36.45 6.33
CA SER A 382 -11.74 37.53 6.78
C SER A 382 -11.53 38.83 6.02
N GLU A 383 -10.30 39.12 5.55
CA GLU A 383 -10.02 40.36 4.81
C GLU A 383 -10.48 40.25 3.36
N ILE A 384 -10.28 39.10 2.69
CA ILE A 384 -10.86 38.88 1.37
C ILE A 384 -12.39 38.94 1.43
N GLN A 385 -12.99 38.36 2.48
CA GLN A 385 -14.44 38.44 2.69
C GLN A 385 -14.90 39.89 2.87
N ARG A 386 -14.22 40.67 3.75
CA ARG A 386 -14.50 42.09 3.97
C ARG A 386 -14.41 42.91 2.68
N LEU A 387 -13.32 42.77 1.93
CA LEU A 387 -13.10 43.48 0.66
C LEU A 387 -14.11 43.08 -0.41
N THR A 388 -14.49 41.81 -0.47
CA THR A 388 -15.53 41.33 -1.41
C THR A 388 -16.88 41.93 -1.06
N GLN A 389 -17.23 41.97 0.22
CA GLN A 389 -18.47 42.58 0.69
C GLN A 389 -18.50 44.09 0.41
N LEU A 390 -17.40 44.81 0.70
CA LEU A 390 -17.26 46.24 0.36
C LEU A 390 -17.38 46.48 -1.15
N ALA A 391 -16.81 45.60 -1.98
CA ALA A 391 -16.96 45.70 -3.43
C ALA A 391 -18.41 45.50 -3.87
N ASP A 392 -19.11 44.49 -3.33
CA ASP A 392 -20.50 44.21 -3.68
C ASP A 392 -21.45 45.32 -3.19
N ASP A 393 -21.20 45.88 -2.00
CA ASP A 393 -21.93 47.04 -1.48
C ASP A 393 -21.68 48.28 -2.34
N ALA A 394 -20.43 48.52 -2.77
CA ALA A 394 -20.08 49.59 -3.69
C ALA A 394 -20.79 49.44 -5.05
N GLU A 395 -20.86 48.22 -5.60
CA GLU A 395 -21.61 47.95 -6.83
C GLU A 395 -23.09 48.32 -6.67
N LEU A 396 -23.73 47.89 -5.57
CA LEU A 396 -25.14 48.22 -5.29
C LEU A 396 -25.37 49.72 -5.16
N GLN A 397 -24.41 50.46 -4.64
CA GLN A 397 -24.47 51.93 -4.55
C GLN A 397 -24.14 52.62 -5.88
N GLY A 398 -23.75 51.88 -6.93
CA GLY A 398 -23.32 52.45 -8.21
C GLY A 398 -21.92 53.08 -8.17
N ALA A 399 -21.13 52.76 -7.14
CA ALA A 399 -19.74 53.15 -6.98
C ALA A 399 -18.81 52.10 -7.62
N LEU A 400 -18.84 52.00 -8.95
CA LEU A 400 -18.16 50.93 -9.68
C LEU A 400 -16.63 51.02 -9.64
N ASN A 401 -16.04 52.22 -9.53
CA ASN A 401 -14.59 52.37 -9.39
C ASN A 401 -14.11 51.99 -7.99
N ALA A 402 -14.87 52.36 -6.94
CA ALA A 402 -14.60 51.90 -5.58
C ALA A 402 -14.70 50.37 -5.49
N ALA A 403 -15.72 49.79 -6.12
CA ALA A 403 -15.88 48.34 -6.22
C ALA A 403 -14.66 47.66 -6.87
N ASP A 404 -14.16 48.22 -7.98
CA ASP A 404 -12.95 47.73 -8.65
C ASP A 404 -11.72 47.85 -7.75
N GLY A 405 -11.56 48.98 -7.04
CA GLY A 405 -10.49 49.19 -6.08
C GLY A 405 -10.45 48.13 -4.97
N PHE A 406 -11.60 47.79 -4.37
CA PHE A 406 -11.67 46.71 -3.37
C PHE A 406 -11.38 45.34 -3.97
N ARG A 407 -11.78 45.09 -5.22
CA ARG A 407 -11.44 43.85 -5.92
C ARG A 407 -9.96 43.73 -6.20
N GLU A 408 -9.29 44.81 -6.59
CA GLU A 408 -7.84 44.82 -6.76
C GLU A 408 -7.12 44.57 -5.43
N GLN A 409 -7.59 45.17 -4.34
CA GLN A 409 -7.06 44.86 -2.99
C GLN A 409 -7.28 43.38 -2.61
N ALA A 410 -8.44 42.81 -2.92
CA ALA A 410 -8.71 41.39 -2.68
C ALA A 410 -7.79 40.49 -3.54
N LYS A 411 -7.56 40.84 -4.81
CA LYS A 411 -6.59 40.14 -5.69
C LYS A 411 -5.19 40.22 -5.12
N GLN A 412 -4.77 41.38 -4.63
CA GLN A 412 -3.47 41.56 -4.00
C GLN A 412 -3.35 40.71 -2.73
N ARG A 413 -4.37 40.71 -1.87
CA ARG A 413 -4.42 39.86 -0.67
C ARG A 413 -4.30 38.37 -1.02
N VAL A 414 -4.97 37.91 -2.09
CA VAL A 414 -4.81 36.53 -2.60
C VAL A 414 -3.37 36.28 -3.08
N ALA A 415 -2.75 37.23 -3.77
CA ALA A 415 -1.38 37.11 -4.23
C ALA A 415 -0.38 37.05 -3.06
N ASP A 416 -0.57 37.88 -2.03
CA ASP A 416 0.27 37.94 -0.83
C ASP A 416 0.15 36.65 0.00
N LEU A 417 -1.05 36.06 0.08
CA LEU A 417 -1.29 34.81 0.79
C LEU A 417 -0.82 33.57 0.02
N ARG A 418 -0.63 33.66 -1.30
CA ARG A 418 -0.24 32.52 -2.15
C ARG A 418 1.03 31.82 -1.67
N PRO A 419 2.17 32.51 -1.43
CA PRO A 419 3.38 31.84 -0.94
C PRO A 419 3.16 31.17 0.42
N THR A 420 2.47 31.83 1.36
CA THR A 420 2.17 31.24 2.68
C THR A 420 1.28 30.01 2.57
N ARG A 421 0.25 30.04 1.71
CA ARG A 421 -0.63 28.87 1.47
C ARG A 421 0.11 27.73 0.79
N GLN A 422 0.99 28.02 -0.17
CA GLN A 422 1.85 27.02 -0.79
C GLN A 422 2.80 26.38 0.23
N GLN A 423 3.40 27.20 1.10
CA GLN A 423 4.23 26.72 2.19
C GLN A 423 3.43 25.86 3.17
N GLN A 424 2.25 26.30 3.62
CA GLN A 424 1.37 25.53 4.49
C GLN A 424 0.94 24.20 3.87
N ALA A 425 0.64 24.19 2.56
CA ALA A 425 0.32 22.97 1.84
C ALA A 425 1.52 22.01 1.80
N GLU A 426 2.74 22.52 1.60
CA GLU A 426 3.94 21.69 1.62
C GLU A 426 4.29 21.20 3.03
N GLU A 427 4.13 22.04 4.05
CA GLU A 427 4.27 21.64 5.46
C GLU A 427 3.25 20.56 5.84
N LEU A 428 2.01 20.66 5.35
CA LEU A 428 0.99 19.64 5.55
C LEU A 428 1.37 18.33 4.83
N ARG A 429 1.80 18.40 3.57
CA ARG A 429 2.30 17.21 2.84
C ARG A 429 3.46 16.57 3.59
N GLN A 430 4.39 17.38 4.10
CA GLN A 430 5.52 16.91 4.89
C GLN A 430 5.07 16.19 6.16
N ARG A 431 4.11 16.75 6.91
CA ARG A 431 3.54 16.11 8.11
C ARG A 431 2.85 14.79 7.78
N ILE A 432 2.07 14.74 6.70
CA ILE A 432 1.41 13.50 6.26
C ILE A 432 2.45 12.44 5.88
N ARG A 433 3.54 12.83 5.22
CA ARG A 433 4.68 11.93 4.95
C ARG A 433 5.33 11.43 6.23
N GLU A 434 5.50 12.29 7.23
CA GLU A 434 6.03 11.93 8.54
C GLU A 434 5.08 10.99 9.32
N ASP A 435 3.77 11.21 9.25
CA ASP A 435 2.76 10.35 9.87
C ASP A 435 2.78 8.94 9.26
N ALA A 436 2.87 8.82 7.93
CA ALA A 436 3.04 7.53 7.27
C ALA A 436 4.36 6.84 7.66
N GLU A 437 5.43 7.63 7.83
CA GLU A 437 6.74 7.12 8.26
C GLU A 437 6.71 6.53 9.67
N VAL A 438 5.85 7.03 10.57
CA VAL A 438 5.64 6.43 11.91
C VAL A 438 5.16 4.99 11.78
N PHE A 439 4.17 4.73 10.92
CA PHE A 439 3.69 3.39 10.64
C PHE A 439 4.76 2.53 9.96
N ALA A 440 5.47 3.07 8.96
CA ALA A 440 6.52 2.34 8.25
C ALA A 440 7.66 1.87 9.18
N ARG A 441 8.11 2.72 10.12
CA ARG A 441 9.15 2.34 11.09
C ARG A 441 8.67 1.34 12.13
N SER A 442 7.40 1.42 12.52
CA SER A 442 6.75 0.38 13.33
C SER A 442 6.74 -0.95 12.58
N ALA A 443 6.41 -0.94 11.29
CA ALA A 443 6.45 -2.13 10.44
C ALA A 443 7.85 -2.74 10.33
N GLU A 444 8.89 -1.92 10.14
CA GLU A 444 10.29 -2.36 10.12
C GLU A 444 10.70 -3.05 11.42
N THR A 445 10.32 -2.47 12.56
CA THR A 445 10.56 -3.06 13.89
C THR A 445 9.82 -4.40 14.02
N LYS A 446 8.57 -4.47 13.57
CA LYS A 446 7.78 -5.72 13.57
C LYS A 446 8.38 -6.78 12.65
N LYS A 447 8.98 -6.41 11.50
CA LYS A 447 9.72 -7.35 10.64
C LYS A 447 10.91 -7.97 11.39
N LEU A 448 11.68 -7.18 12.15
CA LEU A 448 12.79 -7.70 12.97
C LEU A 448 12.32 -8.65 14.09
N LEU A 449 11.10 -8.47 14.58
CA LEU A 449 10.46 -9.34 15.57
C LEU A 449 9.72 -10.54 14.94
N PHE A 450 9.88 -10.78 13.64
CA PHE A 450 9.19 -11.83 12.88
C PHE A 450 7.65 -11.75 12.93
N ARG A 451 7.09 -10.55 13.18
CA ARG A 451 5.64 -10.25 13.23
C ARG A 451 5.16 -9.66 11.90
N HIS A 452 5.33 -10.43 10.83
CA HIS A 452 5.20 -9.95 9.45
C HIS A 452 3.79 -9.54 9.05
N VAL A 453 2.74 -10.23 9.52
CA VAL A 453 1.33 -9.83 9.26
C VAL A 453 1.02 -8.46 9.86
N GLU A 454 1.52 -8.19 11.07
CA GLU A 454 1.32 -6.89 11.70
C GLU A 454 2.17 -5.79 11.05
N ALA A 455 3.35 -6.14 10.55
CA ALA A 455 4.14 -5.22 9.74
C ALA A 455 3.42 -4.88 8.42
N ALA A 456 2.79 -5.87 7.79
CA ALA A 456 2.00 -5.65 6.59
C ALA A 456 0.77 -4.76 6.85
N ALA A 457 0.13 -4.90 8.01
CA ALA A 457 -0.95 -4.00 8.42
C ALA A 457 -0.44 -2.55 8.57
N ASP A 458 0.68 -2.34 9.25
CA ASP A 458 1.28 -1.01 9.42
C ASP A 458 1.70 -0.38 8.08
N TYR A 459 2.31 -1.13 7.16
CA TYR A 459 2.58 -0.61 5.81
C TYR A 459 1.30 -0.30 5.03
N GLY A 460 0.18 -0.98 5.33
CA GLY A 460 -1.14 -0.64 4.81
C GLY A 460 -1.61 0.74 5.29
N GLU A 461 -1.51 0.99 6.59
CA GLU A 461 -1.83 2.31 7.17
C GLU A 461 -0.91 3.41 6.63
N ALA A 462 0.39 3.12 6.46
CA ALA A 462 1.33 4.03 5.82
C ALA A 462 0.89 4.36 4.38
N TYR A 463 0.51 3.34 3.60
CA TYR A 463 -0.02 3.52 2.25
C TYR A 463 -1.27 4.41 2.24
N ASP A 464 -2.28 4.08 3.06
CA ASP A 464 -3.56 4.82 3.09
C ASP A 464 -3.36 6.28 3.52
N THR A 465 -2.40 6.55 4.40
CA THR A 465 -2.05 7.91 4.85
C THR A 465 -1.50 8.79 3.72
N VAL A 466 -0.66 8.25 2.83
CA VAL A 466 -0.03 9.04 1.75
C VAL A 466 -0.63 8.86 0.37
N ALA A 467 -1.56 7.91 0.16
CA ALA A 467 -2.06 7.56 -1.17
C ALA A 467 -2.58 8.75 -2.01
N GLU A 468 -3.26 9.71 -1.37
CA GLU A 468 -3.78 10.91 -2.04
C GLU A 468 -2.75 12.03 -2.21
N TRP A 469 -1.68 12.03 -1.40
CA TRP A 469 -0.76 13.15 -1.25
C TRP A 469 0.61 12.92 -1.88
N ASP A 470 1.07 11.66 -1.94
CA ASP A 470 2.36 11.24 -2.47
C ASP A 470 2.25 9.81 -3.08
N PRO A 471 1.77 9.70 -4.33
CA PRO A 471 1.56 8.41 -4.99
C PRO A 471 2.83 7.57 -5.17
N GLU A 472 3.98 8.23 -5.33
CA GLU A 472 5.27 7.55 -5.48
C GLU A 472 5.66 6.81 -4.19
N ARG A 473 5.57 7.51 -3.05
CA ARG A 473 5.84 6.92 -1.73
C ARG A 473 4.80 5.88 -1.35
N ALA A 474 3.53 6.11 -1.69
CA ALA A 474 2.47 5.14 -1.51
C ALA A 474 2.78 3.82 -2.25
N SER A 475 3.22 3.87 -3.51
CA SER A 475 3.66 2.67 -4.25
C SER A 475 4.76 1.90 -3.51
N GLY A 476 5.72 2.61 -2.90
CA GLY A 476 6.74 2.04 -2.03
C GLY A 476 6.17 1.30 -0.83
N TYR A 477 5.24 1.90 -0.08
CA TYR A 477 4.61 1.25 1.08
C TYR A 477 3.71 0.07 0.68
N ARG A 478 2.99 0.15 -0.44
CA ARG A 478 2.21 -0.99 -0.97
C ARG A 478 3.12 -2.17 -1.27
N ARG A 479 4.28 -1.94 -1.90
CA ARG A 479 5.27 -2.99 -2.13
C ARG A 479 5.80 -3.59 -0.83
N ALA A 480 6.17 -2.75 0.14
CA ALA A 480 6.67 -3.21 1.44
C ALA A 480 5.62 -4.04 2.21
N GLN A 481 4.35 -3.69 2.08
CA GLN A 481 3.23 -4.49 2.61
C GLN A 481 3.13 -5.86 1.95
N ILE A 482 3.19 -5.92 0.61
CA ILE A 482 3.14 -7.18 -0.14
C ILE A 482 4.33 -8.06 0.27
N ASP A 483 5.54 -7.50 0.30
CA ASP A 483 6.75 -8.21 0.71
C ASP A 483 6.65 -8.77 2.13
N ALA A 484 6.09 -8.00 3.08
CA ALA A 484 5.88 -8.50 4.44
C ALA A 484 4.95 -9.72 4.47
N TYR A 485 3.84 -9.72 3.71
CA TYR A 485 2.98 -10.90 3.59
C TYR A 485 3.68 -12.08 2.90
N LEU A 486 4.52 -11.83 1.89
CA LEU A 486 5.29 -12.89 1.21
C LEU A 486 6.30 -13.55 2.15
N ILE A 487 7.03 -12.75 2.94
CA ILE A 487 7.97 -13.26 3.94
C ILE A 487 7.24 -14.12 4.99
N ASP A 488 6.07 -13.67 5.46
CA ASP A 488 5.25 -14.47 6.38
C ASP A 488 4.85 -15.82 5.79
N ALA A 489 4.39 -15.80 4.54
CA ALA A 489 3.98 -17.01 3.82
C ALA A 489 5.14 -17.98 3.61
N GLU A 490 6.34 -17.48 3.30
CA GLU A 490 7.55 -18.29 3.15
C GLU A 490 7.99 -18.93 4.46
N LEU A 491 8.04 -18.16 5.55
CA LEU A 491 8.52 -18.64 6.85
C LEU A 491 7.53 -19.57 7.57
N ARG A 492 6.22 -19.25 7.52
CA ARG A 492 5.21 -19.93 8.36
C ARG A 492 4.27 -20.85 7.59
N GLY A 493 4.35 -20.89 6.26
CA GLY A 493 3.43 -21.72 5.48
C GLY A 493 2.01 -21.15 5.35
N ALA A 494 1.77 -19.90 5.75
CA ALA A 494 0.43 -19.32 5.84
C ALA A 494 -0.18 -19.03 4.46
N GLY A 495 -1.23 -19.79 4.10
CA GLY A 495 -1.97 -19.61 2.83
C GLY A 495 -2.73 -18.27 2.74
N ASP A 496 -3.19 -17.74 3.88
CA ASP A 496 -3.92 -16.48 3.93
C ASP A 496 -3.03 -15.28 3.60
N SER A 497 -1.80 -15.24 4.15
CA SER A 497 -0.79 -14.22 3.85
C SER A 497 -0.43 -14.24 2.37
N LEU A 498 -0.28 -15.42 1.78
CA LEU A 498 -0.01 -15.57 0.35
C LEU A 498 -1.15 -15.04 -0.52
N SER A 499 -2.40 -15.32 -0.13
CA SER A 499 -3.60 -14.85 -0.83
C SER A 499 -3.74 -13.32 -0.73
N ALA A 500 -3.42 -12.75 0.42
CA ALA A 500 -3.41 -11.30 0.64
C ALA A 500 -2.35 -10.60 -0.23
N ALA A 501 -1.12 -11.13 -0.28
CA ALA A 501 -0.04 -10.63 -1.13
C ALA A 501 -0.43 -10.62 -2.61
N GLU A 502 -0.95 -11.75 -3.11
CA GLU A 502 -1.39 -11.87 -4.50
C GLU A 502 -2.50 -10.87 -4.84
N LYS A 503 -3.52 -10.76 -3.99
CA LYS A 503 -4.63 -9.82 -4.18
C LYS A 503 -4.13 -8.38 -4.28
N LEU A 504 -3.32 -7.95 -3.31
CA LEU A 504 -2.77 -6.59 -3.27
C LEU A 504 -1.89 -6.29 -4.49
N ALA A 505 -1.06 -7.25 -4.91
CA ALA A 505 -0.22 -7.09 -6.10
C ALA A 505 -1.07 -6.97 -7.39
N ARG A 506 -2.13 -7.78 -7.53
CA ARG A 506 -3.06 -7.68 -8.68
C ARG A 506 -3.81 -6.35 -8.71
N GLU A 507 -4.31 -5.90 -7.56
CA GLU A 507 -4.99 -4.61 -7.43
C GLU A 507 -4.05 -3.45 -7.80
N ALA A 508 -2.80 -3.49 -7.34
CA ALA A 508 -1.79 -2.47 -7.65
C ALA A 508 -1.38 -2.44 -9.13
N ILE A 509 -1.39 -3.60 -9.82
CA ILE A 509 -1.08 -3.69 -11.26
C ILE A 509 -2.24 -3.20 -12.14
N GLY A 510 -3.50 -3.40 -11.71
CA GLY A 510 -4.69 -2.88 -12.38
C GLY A 510 -4.92 -3.36 -13.82
N GLY A 511 -4.19 -4.39 -14.29
CA GLY A 511 -4.27 -4.92 -15.66
C GLY A 511 -3.56 -4.11 -16.74
N ALA A 512 -2.80 -3.06 -16.39
CA ALA A 512 -2.08 -2.23 -17.35
C ALA A 512 -0.79 -2.91 -17.85
N ALA A 513 -0.52 -2.84 -19.17
CA ALA A 513 0.71 -3.37 -19.76
C ALA A 513 1.99 -2.67 -19.24
N SER A 514 1.89 -1.39 -18.87
CA SER A 514 2.97 -0.54 -18.35
C SER A 514 3.10 -0.52 -16.82
N ALA A 515 2.63 -1.56 -16.12
CA ALA A 515 2.72 -1.62 -14.66
C ALA A 515 4.18 -1.71 -14.18
N ASP A 516 4.46 -1.08 -13.03
CA ASP A 516 5.78 -1.05 -12.38
C ASP A 516 6.39 -2.47 -12.31
N PRO A 517 7.59 -2.70 -12.89
CA PRO A 517 8.22 -4.01 -12.89
C PRO A 517 8.46 -4.57 -11.50
N ARG A 518 8.61 -3.72 -10.48
CA ARG A 518 8.74 -4.15 -9.09
C ARG A 518 7.44 -4.75 -8.56
N LEU A 519 6.27 -4.21 -8.91
CA LEU A 519 4.98 -4.80 -8.55
C LEU A 519 4.74 -6.13 -9.26
N ARG A 520 5.15 -6.22 -10.54
CA ARG A 520 5.13 -7.49 -11.29
C ARG A 520 6.04 -8.54 -10.67
N HIS A 521 7.21 -8.13 -10.17
CA HIS A 521 8.11 -9.00 -9.42
C HIS A 521 7.41 -9.58 -8.18
N GLU A 522 6.75 -8.76 -7.38
CA GLU A 522 6.04 -9.25 -6.18
C GLU A 522 4.87 -10.18 -6.53
N LEU A 523 4.07 -9.88 -7.57
CA LEU A 523 3.03 -10.80 -8.05
C LEU A 523 3.65 -12.14 -8.52
N GLY A 524 4.74 -12.06 -9.28
CA GLY A 524 5.50 -13.21 -9.74
C GLY A 524 5.99 -14.08 -8.58
N ARG A 525 6.53 -13.47 -7.51
CA ARG A 525 6.94 -14.16 -6.28
C ARG A 525 5.76 -14.84 -5.58
N ALA A 526 4.63 -14.14 -5.42
CA ALA A 526 3.42 -14.72 -4.82
C ALA A 526 2.97 -15.99 -5.58
N LEU A 527 2.90 -15.89 -6.90
CA LEU A 527 2.51 -16.99 -7.78
C LEU A 527 3.54 -18.13 -7.80
N LEU A 528 4.83 -17.80 -7.73
CA LEU A 528 5.91 -18.78 -7.59
C LEU A 528 5.73 -19.59 -6.30
N ILE A 529 5.57 -18.93 -5.14
CA ILE A 529 5.39 -19.61 -3.85
C ILE A 529 4.14 -20.50 -3.88
N ARG A 530 3.02 -20.00 -4.42
CA ARG A 530 1.76 -20.74 -4.55
C ARG A 530 1.95 -21.98 -5.43
N GLY A 531 2.56 -21.77 -6.59
CA GLY A 531 2.87 -22.79 -7.57
C GLY A 531 3.76 -23.90 -7.02
N THR A 532 4.81 -23.54 -6.29
CA THR A 532 5.75 -24.49 -5.68
C THR A 532 5.09 -25.31 -4.57
N LYS A 533 4.30 -24.68 -3.67
CA LYS A 533 3.64 -25.39 -2.56
C LYS A 533 2.46 -26.26 -3.01
N GLY A 534 1.71 -25.80 -4.01
CA GLY A 534 0.52 -26.49 -4.51
C GLY A 534 0.75 -27.41 -5.70
N PHE A 535 1.98 -27.47 -6.24
CA PHE A 535 2.28 -28.08 -7.55
C PHE A 535 1.34 -27.55 -8.66
N ASP A 536 1.02 -26.25 -8.62
CA ASP A 536 0.11 -25.59 -9.54
C ASP A 536 0.85 -25.06 -10.77
N ALA A 537 0.83 -25.85 -11.84
CA ALA A 537 1.45 -25.50 -13.12
C ALA A 537 0.85 -24.24 -13.78
N ALA A 538 -0.40 -23.87 -13.49
CA ALA A 538 -0.98 -22.65 -14.03
C ALA A 538 -0.39 -21.42 -13.32
N ALA A 539 -0.31 -21.47 -11.98
CA ALA A 539 0.34 -20.43 -11.19
C ALA A 539 1.82 -20.25 -11.56
N LEU A 540 2.57 -21.34 -11.76
CA LEU A 540 3.99 -21.27 -12.15
C LEU A 540 4.19 -20.68 -13.55
N ARG A 541 3.27 -20.96 -14.48
CA ARG A 541 3.30 -20.37 -15.83
C ARG A 541 3.02 -18.86 -15.78
N GLU A 542 2.02 -18.46 -15.01
CA GLU A 542 1.72 -17.03 -14.80
C GLU A 542 2.89 -16.33 -14.08
N ALA A 543 3.48 -16.96 -13.06
CA ALA A 543 4.67 -16.45 -12.37
C ALA A 543 5.81 -16.17 -13.35
N GLY A 544 6.15 -17.17 -14.20
CA GLY A 544 7.18 -17.01 -15.22
C GLY A 544 6.88 -15.88 -16.21
N GLU A 545 5.61 -15.69 -16.59
CA GLU A 545 5.20 -14.60 -17.48
C GLU A 545 5.34 -13.22 -16.82
N GLN A 546 4.87 -13.05 -15.58
CA GLN A 546 4.98 -11.78 -14.84
C GLN A 546 6.44 -11.39 -14.61
N LEU A 547 7.29 -12.36 -14.24
CA LEU A 547 8.70 -12.14 -13.96
C LEU A 547 9.50 -11.85 -15.24
N ARG A 548 9.16 -12.51 -16.35
CA ARG A 548 9.74 -12.20 -17.66
C ARG A 548 9.39 -10.78 -18.10
N GLN A 549 8.11 -10.39 -17.99
CA GLN A 549 7.67 -9.02 -18.30
C GLN A 549 8.38 -7.99 -17.41
N ALA A 550 8.59 -8.29 -16.13
CA ALA A 550 9.34 -7.44 -15.21
C ALA A 550 10.84 -7.31 -15.57
N THR A 551 11.43 -8.36 -16.14
CA THR A 551 12.85 -8.36 -16.58
C THR A 551 13.04 -7.58 -17.89
N GLU A 552 12.05 -7.61 -18.78
CA GLU A 552 12.12 -7.00 -20.12
C GLU A 552 11.87 -5.48 -20.14
N SER A 553 11.27 -4.89 -19.10
CA SER A 553 11.09 -3.43 -19.03
C SER A 553 12.36 -2.74 -18.53
N ASP A 554 13.07 -2.03 -19.41
CA ASP A 554 14.34 -1.34 -19.13
C ASP A 554 14.16 0.03 -18.42
N ASP A 555 13.22 0.11 -17.48
CA ASP A 555 12.81 1.36 -16.80
C ASP A 555 13.70 1.69 -15.59
N GLY A 556 15.02 1.81 -15.81
CA GLY A 556 15.94 2.33 -14.79
C GLY A 556 16.11 1.47 -13.52
N LEU A 557 15.73 0.19 -13.57
CA LEU A 557 15.95 -0.76 -12.48
C LEU A 557 17.46 -1.04 -12.27
N PRO A 558 17.95 -1.00 -11.02
CA PRO A 558 19.32 -1.42 -10.71
C PRO A 558 19.62 -2.84 -11.19
N ALA A 559 20.86 -3.10 -11.62
CA ALA A 559 21.32 -4.40 -12.10
C ALA A 559 21.07 -5.53 -11.08
N ALA A 560 21.18 -5.24 -9.78
CA ALA A 560 20.89 -6.17 -8.70
C ALA A 560 19.40 -6.58 -8.63
N ASP A 561 18.48 -5.63 -8.80
CA ASP A 561 17.04 -5.92 -8.81
C ASP A 561 16.67 -6.77 -10.03
N ARG A 562 17.22 -6.45 -11.21
CA ARG A 562 17.04 -7.25 -12.43
C ARG A 562 17.58 -8.66 -12.27
N ALA A 563 18.75 -8.82 -11.65
CA ALA A 563 19.31 -10.15 -11.35
C ALA A 563 18.36 -10.96 -10.45
N ARG A 564 17.77 -10.33 -9.42
CA ARG A 564 16.81 -10.99 -8.52
C ARG A 564 15.52 -11.41 -9.23
N ILE A 565 14.96 -10.55 -10.09
CA ILE A 565 13.79 -10.88 -10.91
C ILE A 565 14.11 -12.06 -11.84
N ALA A 566 15.29 -12.06 -12.48
CA ALA A 566 15.72 -13.14 -13.36
C ALA A 566 15.95 -14.47 -12.60
N ILE A 567 16.44 -14.43 -11.36
CA ILE A 567 16.51 -15.62 -10.47
C ILE A 567 15.11 -16.18 -10.22
N ASP A 568 14.16 -15.35 -9.81
CA ASP A 568 12.80 -15.80 -9.54
C ASP A 568 12.10 -16.30 -10.81
N ALA A 569 12.38 -15.68 -11.97
CA ALA A 569 11.90 -16.15 -13.26
C ALA A 569 12.44 -17.56 -13.57
N GLY A 570 13.75 -17.78 -13.37
CA GLY A 570 14.39 -19.07 -13.50
C GLY A 570 13.78 -20.12 -12.56
N ARG A 571 13.51 -19.75 -11.30
CA ARG A 571 12.84 -20.61 -10.32
C ARG A 571 11.42 -20.99 -10.76
N ALA A 572 10.63 -20.04 -11.24
CA ALA A 572 9.27 -20.30 -11.73
C ALA A 572 9.26 -21.24 -12.93
N VAL A 573 10.12 -21.01 -13.91
CA VAL A 573 10.23 -21.86 -15.11
C VAL A 573 10.77 -23.25 -14.75
N GLY A 574 11.77 -23.35 -13.88
CA GLY A 574 12.32 -24.63 -13.41
C GLY A 574 11.31 -25.45 -12.61
N GLN A 575 10.55 -24.82 -11.72
CA GLN A 575 9.49 -25.48 -10.96
C GLN A 575 8.33 -25.90 -11.89
N LEU A 576 7.97 -25.07 -12.87
CA LEU A 576 6.96 -25.41 -13.87
C LEU A 576 7.38 -26.67 -14.63
N ALA A 577 8.61 -26.69 -15.13
CA ALA A 577 9.18 -27.81 -15.87
C ALA A 577 9.18 -29.10 -15.05
N THR A 578 9.45 -29.00 -13.74
CA THR A 578 9.35 -30.13 -12.80
C THR A 578 7.91 -30.61 -12.65
N THR A 579 6.98 -29.69 -12.48
CA THR A 579 5.55 -29.98 -12.30
C THR A 579 4.93 -30.60 -13.56
N THR A 580 5.40 -30.21 -14.74
CA THR A 580 4.88 -30.67 -16.04
C THR A 580 5.74 -31.75 -16.72
N ASN A 581 6.89 -32.10 -16.14
CA ASN A 581 7.89 -32.99 -16.72
C ASN A 581 8.28 -32.59 -18.17
N ASP A 582 8.57 -31.29 -18.40
CA ASP A 582 8.90 -30.74 -19.72
C ASP A 582 10.41 -30.40 -19.86
N PRO A 583 11.17 -31.20 -20.63
CA PRO A 583 12.60 -30.98 -20.86
C PRO A 583 12.96 -29.64 -21.52
N ALA A 584 12.06 -29.04 -22.31
CA ALA A 584 12.35 -27.80 -23.03
C ALA A 584 12.33 -26.58 -22.09
N SER A 585 11.43 -26.59 -21.10
CA SER A 585 11.31 -25.54 -20.08
C SER A 585 12.54 -25.48 -19.18
N PHE A 586 13.25 -26.60 -19.01
CA PHE A 586 14.48 -26.66 -18.22
C PHE A 586 15.67 -25.91 -18.85
N ALA A 587 15.84 -25.96 -20.18
CA ALA A 587 16.84 -25.14 -20.87
C ALA A 587 16.53 -23.64 -20.81
N ALA A 588 15.23 -23.28 -20.78
CA ALA A 588 14.78 -21.90 -20.61
C ALA A 588 15.09 -21.37 -19.19
N ALA A 589 14.89 -22.20 -18.16
CA ALA A 589 15.30 -21.87 -16.79
C ALA A 589 16.81 -21.62 -16.72
N GLU A 590 17.64 -22.50 -17.30
CA GLU A 590 19.09 -22.34 -17.32
C GLU A 590 19.54 -21.02 -17.98
N LYS A 591 18.87 -20.61 -19.06
CA LYS A 591 19.16 -19.33 -19.73
C LYS A 591 18.88 -18.14 -18.82
N LEU A 592 17.71 -18.09 -18.17
CA LEU A 592 17.32 -17.01 -17.24
C LEU A 592 18.28 -16.91 -16.06
N PHE A 593 18.64 -18.08 -15.55
CA PHE A 593 19.60 -18.25 -14.48
C PHE A 593 21.01 -17.73 -14.90
N ARG A 594 21.46 -18.01 -16.13
CA ARG A 594 22.73 -17.47 -16.69
C ARG A 594 22.70 -15.95 -16.86
N GLU A 595 21.59 -15.43 -17.38
CA GLU A 595 21.34 -13.99 -17.53
C GLU A 595 21.39 -13.28 -16.17
N ALA A 596 20.77 -13.88 -15.14
CA ALA A 596 20.86 -13.37 -13.78
C ALA A 596 22.29 -13.27 -13.25
N GLY A 597 23.13 -14.28 -13.51
CA GLY A 597 24.56 -14.27 -13.15
C GLY A 597 25.35 -13.18 -13.88
N GLU A 598 25.07 -12.93 -15.16
CA GLU A 598 25.68 -11.83 -15.91
C GLU A 598 25.28 -10.45 -15.37
N LEU A 599 23.99 -10.28 -15.04
CA LEU A 599 23.48 -9.06 -14.43
C LEU A 599 24.05 -8.83 -13.04
N ALA A 600 24.16 -9.87 -12.22
CA ALA A 600 24.77 -9.79 -10.91
C ALA A 600 26.24 -9.36 -10.95
N ARG A 601 27.02 -9.87 -11.92
CA ARG A 601 28.44 -9.51 -12.11
C ARG A 601 28.66 -8.04 -12.46
N THR A 602 27.65 -7.36 -12.99
CA THR A 602 27.72 -5.94 -13.33
C THR A 602 27.23 -5.02 -12.20
N ALA A 603 26.71 -5.58 -11.09
CA ALA A 603 26.12 -4.84 -9.98
C ALA A 603 27.06 -4.54 -8.79
N ASP A 604 28.36 -4.89 -8.90
CA ASP A 604 29.42 -4.79 -7.87
C ASP A 604 29.27 -5.76 -6.66
N ASP A 605 30.36 -6.02 -5.91
CA ASP A 605 30.69 -6.93 -4.75
C ASP A 605 29.79 -8.14 -4.35
N LYS A 606 28.47 -8.12 -4.56
CA LYS A 606 27.54 -9.24 -4.31
C LYS A 606 27.35 -10.18 -5.51
N ALA A 607 28.15 -10.02 -6.57
CA ALA A 607 28.15 -10.88 -7.76
C ALA A 607 28.29 -12.38 -7.43
N ALA A 608 29.10 -12.70 -6.42
CA ALA A 608 29.31 -14.05 -5.96
C ALA A 608 28.13 -14.65 -5.19
N GLU A 609 27.36 -13.83 -4.46
CA GLU A 609 26.15 -14.24 -3.73
C GLU A 609 25.02 -14.59 -4.70
N ALA A 610 24.81 -13.76 -5.73
CA ALA A 610 23.82 -14.00 -6.76
C ALA A 610 24.22 -15.12 -7.74
N GLU A 611 25.51 -15.27 -8.07
CA GLU A 611 26.02 -16.45 -8.78
C GLU A 611 25.90 -17.71 -7.90
N ALA A 612 26.16 -17.63 -6.59
CA ALA A 612 25.92 -18.74 -5.66
C ALA A 612 24.44 -19.11 -5.62
N MET A 613 23.52 -18.13 -5.49
CA MET A 613 22.07 -18.34 -5.55
C MET A 613 21.65 -19.05 -6.84
N PHE A 614 22.09 -18.52 -7.97
CA PHE A 614 21.91 -19.13 -9.28
C PHE A 614 22.36 -20.60 -9.29
N ARG A 615 23.56 -20.88 -8.79
CA ARG A 615 24.12 -22.24 -8.75
C ARG A 615 23.42 -23.13 -7.73
N THR A 616 22.95 -22.63 -6.59
CA THR A 616 22.17 -23.41 -5.61
C THR A 616 20.87 -23.89 -6.24
N PHE A 617 20.16 -22.99 -6.91
CA PHE A 617 18.90 -23.32 -7.58
C PHE A 617 19.12 -24.18 -8.82
N GLN A 618 20.19 -23.95 -9.59
CA GLN A 618 20.61 -24.85 -10.66
C GLN A 618 20.93 -26.25 -10.12
N ALA A 619 21.68 -26.36 -9.03
CA ALA A 619 22.04 -27.64 -8.42
C ALA A 619 20.82 -28.37 -7.84
N GLN A 620 19.88 -27.65 -7.20
CA GLN A 620 18.59 -28.20 -6.76
C GLN A 620 17.76 -28.71 -7.96
N TYR A 621 17.75 -27.98 -9.07
CA TYR A 621 17.17 -28.41 -10.34
C TYR A 621 17.84 -29.69 -10.88
N LEU A 622 19.16 -29.83 -10.76
CA LEU A 622 19.92 -31.00 -11.21
C LEU A 622 19.73 -32.24 -10.33
N GLN A 623 19.47 -32.06 -9.03
CA GLN A 623 19.00 -33.12 -8.14
C GLN A 623 17.72 -33.79 -8.69
N TRP A 624 16.90 -33.06 -9.45
CA TRP A 624 15.58 -33.48 -9.90
C TRP A 624 15.53 -34.04 -11.32
N ILE A 625 16.41 -33.61 -12.25
CA ILE A 625 16.29 -33.94 -13.69
C ILE A 625 17.25 -34.99 -14.25
N ALA A 626 18.11 -35.60 -13.44
CA ALA A 626 19.35 -36.23 -13.91
C ALA A 626 19.25 -37.21 -15.11
N ALA A 627 19.90 -36.82 -16.21
CA ALA A 627 20.91 -37.66 -16.85
C ALA A 627 22.30 -37.31 -16.26
N PRO A 628 23.19 -38.28 -16.00
CA PRO A 628 24.51 -38.00 -15.43
C PRO A 628 25.47 -37.30 -16.43
N SER A 629 26.07 -36.17 -16.05
CA SER A 629 27.15 -35.52 -16.81
C SER A 629 28.36 -35.20 -15.92
N GLN A 630 29.55 -35.69 -16.30
CA GLN A 630 30.81 -35.45 -15.58
C GLN A 630 31.21 -33.96 -15.60
N GLU A 631 30.90 -33.25 -16.68
CA GLU A 631 31.24 -31.83 -16.88
C GLU A 631 30.56 -30.94 -15.83
N LEU A 632 29.32 -31.25 -15.49
CA LEU A 632 28.54 -30.53 -14.49
C LEU A 632 29.07 -30.77 -13.07
N PHE A 633 29.46 -32.01 -12.79
CA PHE A 633 30.03 -32.40 -11.51
C PHE A 633 31.38 -31.69 -11.27
N ALA A 634 32.23 -31.61 -12.31
CA ALA A 634 33.46 -30.82 -12.28
C ALA A 634 33.19 -29.31 -12.11
N ALA A 635 32.12 -28.78 -12.72
CA ALA A 635 31.74 -27.37 -12.56
C ALA A 635 31.28 -27.06 -11.12
N MET A 636 30.50 -27.94 -10.48
CA MET A 636 30.10 -27.79 -9.07
C MET A 636 31.29 -27.82 -8.13
N GLN A 637 32.24 -28.73 -8.35
CA GLN A 637 33.47 -28.81 -7.57
C GLN A 637 34.32 -27.53 -7.72
N ALA A 638 34.56 -27.08 -8.96
CA ALA A 638 35.33 -25.87 -9.24
C ALA A 638 34.70 -24.62 -8.62
N GLN A 639 33.37 -24.51 -8.65
CA GLN A 639 32.65 -23.37 -8.07
C GLN A 639 32.66 -23.40 -6.54
N THR A 640 32.55 -24.58 -5.92
CA THR A 640 32.66 -24.75 -4.47
C THR A 640 34.04 -24.31 -3.99
N ALA A 641 35.10 -24.73 -4.69
CA ALA A 641 36.46 -24.26 -4.44
C ALA A 641 36.64 -22.75 -4.68
N ALA A 642 35.98 -22.18 -5.71
CA ALA A 642 36.03 -20.74 -5.98
C ALA A 642 35.36 -19.92 -4.87
N LEU A 643 34.18 -20.34 -4.39
CA LEU A 643 33.49 -19.69 -3.26
C LEU A 643 34.28 -19.82 -1.96
N ALA A 644 34.91 -20.99 -1.73
CA ALA A 644 35.81 -21.18 -0.60
C ALA A 644 36.97 -20.18 -0.60
N THR A 645 37.54 -19.94 -1.78
CA THR A 645 38.63 -18.98 -1.95
C THR A 645 38.17 -17.53 -1.75
N LEU A 646 36.93 -17.22 -2.14
CA LEU A 646 36.41 -15.85 -2.18
C LEU A 646 35.96 -15.33 -0.80
N TYR A 647 35.35 -16.19 0.04
CA TYR A 647 34.77 -15.77 1.32
C TYR A 647 35.69 -15.96 2.54
N GLY A 648 36.80 -16.71 2.39
CA GLY A 648 37.79 -16.95 3.45
C GLY A 648 37.18 -17.47 4.77
N ASP A 649 37.99 -17.55 5.83
CA ASP A 649 37.49 -18.05 7.13
C ASP A 649 36.59 -17.04 7.85
N THR A 650 36.67 -15.73 7.54
CA THR A 650 36.10 -14.67 8.40
C THR A 650 34.81 -14.02 7.92
N ASP A 651 34.42 -14.17 6.65
CA ASP A 651 33.35 -13.36 6.02
C ASP A 651 32.27 -14.20 5.29
N VAL A 652 32.09 -15.46 5.71
CA VAL A 652 31.08 -16.34 5.10
C VAL A 652 29.67 -15.93 5.56
N ASP A 653 28.87 -15.38 4.64
CA ASP A 653 27.44 -15.12 4.86
C ASP A 653 26.64 -16.45 4.92
N ASP A 654 25.52 -16.48 5.65
CA ASP A 654 24.63 -17.63 5.86
C ASP A 654 24.21 -18.28 4.53
N PHE A 655 24.11 -17.47 3.47
CA PHE A 655 23.78 -17.93 2.14
C PHE A 655 24.89 -18.79 1.48
N ALA A 656 26.13 -18.32 1.49
CA ALA A 656 27.26 -19.03 0.90
C ALA A 656 27.52 -20.36 1.64
N GLY A 657 27.35 -20.36 2.96
CA GLY A 657 27.41 -21.58 3.76
C GLY A 657 26.34 -22.60 3.41
N ARG A 658 25.08 -22.17 3.32
CA ARG A 658 23.99 -23.07 2.87
C ARG A 658 24.23 -23.61 1.46
N TYR A 659 24.82 -22.85 0.54
CA TYR A 659 25.15 -23.36 -0.80
C TYR A 659 26.20 -24.47 -0.77
N ILE A 660 27.29 -24.28 -0.03
CA ILE A 660 28.38 -25.26 0.03
C ILE A 660 27.87 -26.58 0.62
N VAL A 661 27.12 -26.53 1.73
CA VAL A 661 26.50 -27.72 2.33
C VAL A 661 25.51 -28.40 1.37
N LYS A 662 24.68 -27.60 0.69
CA LYS A 662 23.72 -28.15 -0.28
C LYS A 662 24.42 -28.78 -1.48
N SER A 663 25.53 -28.23 -1.92
CA SER A 663 26.34 -28.75 -3.03
C SER A 663 26.94 -30.12 -2.71
N ALA A 664 27.43 -30.32 -1.48
CA ALA A 664 27.90 -31.62 -1.01
C ALA A 664 26.77 -32.67 -0.98
N SER A 665 25.58 -32.29 -0.50
CA SER A 665 24.40 -33.17 -0.50
C SER A 665 23.97 -33.56 -1.93
N ILE A 666 23.97 -32.61 -2.86
CA ILE A 666 23.60 -32.85 -4.26
C ILE A 666 24.65 -33.70 -4.97
N ALA A 667 25.94 -33.46 -4.68
CA ALA A 667 27.03 -34.27 -5.20
C ALA A 667 26.91 -35.73 -4.75
N LEU A 668 26.54 -35.96 -3.49
CA LEU A 668 26.21 -37.31 -2.99
C LEU A 668 25.04 -37.91 -3.78
N ASP A 669 23.89 -37.24 -3.88
CA ASP A 669 22.73 -37.78 -4.62
C ASP A 669 23.04 -38.07 -6.11
N MET A 670 23.84 -37.22 -6.76
CA MET A 670 24.32 -37.46 -8.13
C MET A 670 25.27 -38.67 -8.20
N ALA A 671 26.16 -38.82 -7.22
CA ALA A 671 27.04 -39.97 -7.12
C ALA A 671 26.26 -41.28 -6.92
N LEU A 672 25.19 -41.26 -6.13
CA LEU A 672 24.30 -42.40 -5.93
C LEU A 672 23.61 -42.82 -7.25
N ARG A 673 23.21 -41.86 -8.09
CA ARG A 673 22.60 -42.14 -9.41
C ARG A 673 23.63 -42.64 -10.43
N GLN A 674 24.84 -42.09 -10.43
CA GLN A 674 25.94 -42.56 -11.29
C GLN A 674 26.43 -43.95 -10.87
N ASN A 675 26.31 -44.28 -9.58
CA ASN A 675 26.68 -45.56 -9.00
C ASN A 675 28.14 -45.95 -9.34
N THR A 676 29.07 -44.99 -9.21
CA THR A 676 30.52 -45.22 -9.42
C THR A 676 31.33 -44.75 -8.21
N GLN A 677 32.45 -45.43 -7.96
CA GLN A 677 33.39 -45.06 -6.88
C GLN A 677 33.98 -43.66 -7.09
N VAL A 678 34.24 -43.27 -8.35
CA VAL A 678 34.81 -41.96 -8.69
C VAL A 678 33.85 -40.84 -8.28
N ALA A 679 32.56 -40.97 -8.60
CA ALA A 679 31.58 -39.96 -8.21
C ALA A 679 31.43 -39.85 -6.69
N LEU A 680 31.46 -40.99 -5.98
CA LEU A 680 31.36 -40.99 -4.51
C LEU A 680 32.62 -40.38 -3.85
N ALA A 681 33.80 -40.64 -4.42
CA ALA A 681 35.05 -40.03 -3.95
C ALA A 681 35.04 -38.49 -4.07
N THR A 682 34.61 -37.96 -5.22
CA THR A 682 34.51 -36.51 -5.41
C THR A 682 33.44 -35.86 -4.53
N ALA A 683 32.32 -36.55 -4.25
CA ALA A 683 31.36 -36.06 -3.25
C ALA A 683 32.03 -35.90 -1.88
N GLY A 684 32.91 -36.83 -1.51
CA GLY A 684 33.77 -36.71 -0.31
C GLY A 684 34.76 -35.55 -0.36
N GLU A 685 35.38 -35.29 -1.52
CA GLU A 685 36.25 -34.11 -1.69
C GLU A 685 35.46 -32.80 -1.44
N MET A 686 34.21 -32.72 -1.91
CA MET A 686 33.36 -31.55 -1.66
C MET A 686 32.94 -31.41 -0.19
N VAL A 687 32.68 -32.54 0.51
CA VAL A 687 32.47 -32.55 1.97
C VAL A 687 33.72 -32.07 2.71
N GLY A 688 34.90 -32.52 2.29
CA GLY A 688 36.18 -32.07 2.85
C GLY A 688 36.37 -30.55 2.74
N VAL A 689 36.14 -29.98 1.54
CA VAL A 689 36.19 -28.53 1.33
C VAL A 689 35.18 -27.79 2.24
N ALA A 690 33.98 -28.35 2.43
CA ALA A 690 32.99 -27.76 3.33
C ALA A 690 33.45 -27.78 4.80
N LEU A 691 34.05 -28.89 5.26
CA LEU A 691 34.56 -29.01 6.64
C LEU A 691 35.76 -28.11 6.93
N GLU A 692 36.59 -27.80 5.93
CA GLU A 692 37.67 -26.82 6.07
C GLU A 692 37.15 -25.40 6.33
N MET A 693 35.98 -25.05 5.78
CA MET A 693 35.39 -23.72 5.91
C MET A 693 34.44 -23.56 7.09
N PHE A 694 33.67 -24.60 7.42
CA PHE A 694 32.62 -24.54 8.44
C PHE A 694 33.04 -25.35 9.65
N ASP A 695 33.94 -24.82 10.46
CA ASP A 695 34.40 -25.52 11.66
C ASP A 695 33.31 -25.63 12.75
N ARG A 696 33.47 -26.62 13.63
CA ARG A 696 32.53 -26.93 14.72
C ARG A 696 32.32 -25.79 15.71
N GLU A 697 33.37 -25.00 16.01
CA GLU A 697 33.33 -23.97 17.04
C GLU A 697 32.56 -22.73 16.56
N ARG A 698 32.75 -22.37 15.29
CA ARG A 698 32.17 -21.17 14.70
C ARG A 698 30.80 -21.39 14.06
N TYR A 699 30.58 -22.56 13.43
CA TYR A 699 29.36 -22.87 12.69
C TYR A 699 28.77 -24.23 13.09
N PRO A 700 28.43 -24.46 14.37
CA PRO A 700 28.07 -25.78 14.88
C PRO A 700 26.92 -26.46 14.11
N LEU A 701 25.85 -25.73 13.79
CA LEU A 701 24.69 -26.30 13.07
C LEU A 701 25.02 -26.68 11.61
N ILE A 702 25.81 -25.84 10.92
CA ILE A 702 26.23 -26.09 9.54
C ILE A 702 27.22 -27.26 9.52
N TYR A 703 28.16 -27.29 10.48
CA TYR A 703 29.07 -28.41 10.68
C TYR A 703 28.29 -29.72 10.89
N ALA A 704 27.26 -29.72 11.76
CA ALA A 704 26.40 -30.89 11.98
C ALA A 704 25.68 -31.36 10.70
N GLU A 705 25.24 -30.44 9.84
CA GLU A 705 24.65 -30.78 8.53
C GLU A 705 25.69 -31.47 7.62
N ILE A 706 26.91 -30.95 7.57
CA ILE A 706 28.00 -31.53 6.78
C ILE A 706 28.39 -32.91 7.31
N MET A 707 28.49 -33.09 8.64
CA MET A 707 28.74 -34.39 9.25
C MET A 707 27.62 -35.40 8.96
N GLY A 708 26.37 -34.93 8.81
CA GLY A 708 25.27 -35.77 8.32
C GLY A 708 25.51 -36.30 6.90
N VAL A 709 26.04 -35.47 6.00
CA VAL A 709 26.42 -35.87 4.63
C VAL A 709 27.61 -36.83 4.65
N GLU A 710 28.64 -36.56 5.45
CA GLU A 710 29.81 -37.43 5.63
C GLU A 710 29.42 -38.81 6.18
N GLY A 711 28.53 -38.84 7.18
CA GLY A 711 27.97 -40.07 7.74
C GLY A 711 27.29 -40.92 6.67
N ARG A 712 26.45 -40.30 5.84
CA ARG A 712 25.78 -40.99 4.73
C ARG A 712 26.76 -41.45 3.67
N LEU A 713 27.76 -40.63 3.32
CA LEU A 713 28.79 -40.97 2.34
C LEU A 713 29.55 -42.25 2.73
N GLY A 714 30.01 -42.33 3.98
CA GLY A 714 30.74 -43.51 4.46
C GLY A 714 29.88 -44.77 4.54
N LEU A 715 28.59 -44.64 4.85
CA LEU A 715 27.63 -45.74 4.77
C LEU A 715 27.45 -46.23 3.34
N GLU A 716 27.29 -45.33 2.37
CA GLU A 716 27.08 -45.67 0.96
C GLU A 716 28.31 -46.34 0.32
N TRP A 717 29.52 -45.99 0.75
CA TRP A 717 30.74 -46.75 0.39
C TRP A 717 30.64 -48.22 0.77
N ALA A 718 30.10 -48.52 1.95
CA ALA A 718 29.91 -49.88 2.43
C ALA A 718 28.71 -50.57 1.77
N GLU A 719 27.58 -49.89 1.60
CA GLU A 719 26.36 -50.48 1.03
C GLU A 719 26.49 -50.76 -0.48
N ARG A 720 27.11 -49.86 -1.25
CA ARG A 720 27.17 -49.98 -2.72
C ARG A 720 28.42 -50.66 -3.24
N PHE A 721 29.55 -50.51 -2.54
CA PHE A 721 30.84 -50.99 -3.01
C PHE A 721 31.52 -51.97 -2.05
N GLY A 722 30.92 -52.27 -0.90
CA GLY A 722 31.50 -53.18 0.11
C GLY A 722 32.77 -52.63 0.78
N ASN A 723 33.05 -51.33 0.66
CA ASN A 723 34.23 -50.71 1.27
C ASN A 723 33.93 -50.25 2.70
N LEU A 724 34.46 -50.98 3.69
CA LEU A 724 34.19 -50.75 5.11
C LEU A 724 35.07 -49.67 5.75
N THR A 725 36.08 -49.18 5.02
CA THR A 725 37.10 -48.26 5.55
C THR A 725 36.51 -47.00 6.18
N HIS A 726 35.35 -46.54 5.67
CA HIS A 726 34.72 -45.29 6.06
C HIS A 726 33.66 -45.43 7.17
N LEU A 727 33.32 -46.65 7.62
CA LEU A 727 32.20 -46.85 8.56
C LEU A 727 32.47 -46.25 9.95
N ASN A 728 33.70 -46.34 10.46
CA ASN A 728 34.05 -45.72 11.74
C ASN A 728 33.96 -44.19 11.69
N ALA A 729 34.43 -43.59 10.59
CA ALA A 729 34.33 -42.14 10.38
C ALA A 729 32.86 -41.71 10.23
N ALA A 730 32.06 -42.48 9.50
CA ALA A 730 30.62 -42.23 9.38
C ALA A 730 29.88 -42.31 10.72
N LEU A 731 30.26 -43.27 11.57
CA LEU A 731 29.69 -43.42 12.90
C LEU A 731 30.03 -42.24 13.80
N ASP A 732 31.29 -41.79 13.76
CA ASP A 732 31.75 -40.61 14.51
C ASP A 732 31.06 -39.33 14.01
N ALA A 733 30.94 -39.17 12.69
CA ALA A 733 30.20 -38.07 12.08
C ALA A 733 28.75 -38.00 12.54
N GLY A 734 28.06 -39.13 12.56
CA GLY A 734 26.70 -39.25 13.10
C GLY A 734 26.63 -38.84 14.57
N ARG A 735 27.54 -39.32 15.41
CA ARG A 735 27.59 -38.95 16.85
C ARG A 735 27.77 -37.45 17.05
N GLN A 736 28.70 -36.83 16.33
CA GLN A 736 28.95 -35.40 16.41
C GLN A 736 27.73 -34.59 15.97
N ALA A 737 27.06 -34.98 14.88
CA ALA A 737 25.84 -34.33 14.42
C ALA A 737 24.70 -34.45 15.46
N VAL A 738 24.50 -35.64 16.04
CA VAL A 738 23.49 -35.88 17.08
C VAL A 738 23.73 -35.00 18.30
N GLU A 739 24.98 -34.92 18.79
CA GLU A 739 25.36 -34.09 19.94
C GLU A 739 24.99 -32.63 19.66
N ILE A 740 25.45 -32.07 18.55
CA ILE A 740 25.24 -30.66 18.21
C ILE A 740 23.75 -30.32 18.01
N TYR A 741 23.00 -31.14 17.26
CA TYR A 741 21.57 -30.90 17.07
C TYR A 741 20.78 -31.03 18.36
N SER A 742 21.15 -31.96 19.24
CA SER A 742 20.50 -32.13 20.54
C SER A 742 20.73 -30.93 21.45
N ASP A 743 21.98 -30.46 21.55
CA ASP A 743 22.35 -29.29 22.35
C ASP A 743 21.65 -28.01 21.86
N ALA A 744 21.46 -27.90 20.55
CA ALA A 744 20.76 -26.78 19.92
C ALA A 744 19.22 -26.92 19.88
N GLY A 745 18.66 -28.03 20.37
CA GLY A 745 17.20 -28.25 20.44
C GLY A 745 16.52 -28.64 19.12
N TYR A 746 17.29 -29.06 18.10
CA TYR A 746 16.77 -29.50 16.78
C TYR A 746 16.43 -31.00 16.78
N ALA A 747 15.37 -31.37 17.50
CA ALA A 747 14.99 -32.77 17.71
C ALA A 747 14.77 -33.59 16.42
N GLY A 748 14.27 -32.97 15.34
CA GLY A 748 14.09 -33.63 14.04
C GLY A 748 15.42 -33.98 13.37
N ALA A 749 16.34 -33.01 13.27
CA ALA A 749 17.65 -33.23 12.67
C ALA A 749 18.51 -34.20 13.52
N ALA A 750 18.39 -34.13 14.85
CA ALA A 750 19.00 -35.11 15.74
C ALA A 750 18.45 -36.54 15.47
N ALA A 751 17.14 -36.69 15.27
CA ALA A 751 16.53 -37.98 14.94
C ALA A 751 17.01 -38.54 13.59
N ASP A 752 17.16 -37.70 12.58
CA ASP A 752 17.71 -38.10 11.27
C ASP A 752 19.18 -38.53 11.38
N ALA A 753 19.99 -37.81 12.16
CA ALA A 753 21.38 -38.19 12.42
C ALA A 753 21.48 -39.50 13.23
N MET A 754 20.60 -39.72 14.22
CA MET A 754 20.50 -40.99 14.95
C MET A 754 20.08 -42.14 14.03
N LEU A 755 19.18 -41.91 13.08
CA LEU A 755 18.82 -42.92 12.08
C LEU A 755 20.04 -43.32 11.24
N GLN A 756 20.80 -42.36 10.71
CA GLN A 756 22.02 -42.66 9.95
C GLN A 756 23.04 -43.43 10.80
N GLN A 757 23.23 -43.02 12.06
CA GLN A 757 24.11 -43.73 12.99
C GLN A 757 23.66 -45.18 13.21
N ALA A 758 22.36 -45.42 13.38
CA ALA A 758 21.81 -46.77 13.52
C ALA A 758 22.03 -47.63 12.25
N LEU A 759 21.89 -47.04 11.06
CA LEU A 759 22.16 -47.74 9.80
C LEU A 759 23.64 -48.09 9.63
N THR A 760 24.55 -47.18 10.01
CA THR A 760 25.99 -47.43 10.03
C THR A 760 26.35 -48.55 11.01
N LEU A 761 25.81 -48.51 12.23
CA LEU A 761 25.97 -49.59 13.22
C LEU A 761 25.44 -50.92 12.70
N ALA A 762 24.26 -50.91 12.07
CA ALA A 762 23.68 -52.11 11.48
C ALA A 762 24.60 -52.70 10.41
N LYS A 763 25.14 -51.85 9.52
CA LYS A 763 26.08 -52.28 8.47
C LYS A 763 27.39 -52.82 9.07
N MET A 764 27.97 -52.15 10.07
CA MET A 764 29.14 -52.67 10.79
C MET A 764 28.85 -54.04 11.39
N GLY A 765 27.73 -54.16 12.09
CA GLY A 765 27.26 -55.40 12.69
C GLY A 765 27.17 -56.54 11.68
N THR A 766 26.78 -56.30 10.41
CA THR A 766 26.71 -57.37 9.40
C THR A 766 28.04 -58.08 9.11
N TYR A 767 29.18 -57.44 9.39
CA TYR A 767 30.53 -58.02 9.17
C TYR A 767 31.18 -58.58 10.44
N GLU A 768 30.53 -58.43 11.59
CA GLU A 768 31.03 -58.89 12.87
C GLU A 768 30.40 -60.24 13.28
N PRO A 769 31.12 -61.04 14.09
CA PRO A 769 30.61 -62.35 14.53
C PRO A 769 29.56 -62.25 15.65
N ASP A 770 29.59 -61.19 16.48
CA ASP A 770 28.62 -60.97 17.56
C ASP A 770 27.46 -60.03 17.13
N THR A 771 26.50 -59.79 18.02
CA THR A 771 25.30 -58.99 17.75
C THR A 771 25.36 -57.58 18.35
N ALA A 772 26.48 -57.17 18.96
CA ALA A 772 26.52 -55.97 19.81
C ALA A 772 26.14 -54.70 19.04
N HIS A 773 26.74 -54.44 17.87
CA HIS A 773 26.38 -53.27 17.06
C HIS A 773 24.98 -53.38 16.44
N LEU A 774 24.48 -54.59 16.17
CA LEU A 774 23.11 -54.79 15.69
C LEU A 774 22.08 -54.45 16.79
N GLU A 775 22.34 -54.87 18.02
CA GLU A 775 21.51 -54.56 19.18
C GLU A 775 21.53 -53.06 19.50
N GLU A 776 22.71 -52.43 19.43
CA GLU A 776 22.84 -50.98 19.60
C GLU A 776 22.06 -50.22 18.51
N ALA A 777 22.17 -50.65 17.25
CA ALA A 777 21.40 -50.08 16.14
C ALA A 777 19.88 -50.20 16.37
N LEU A 778 19.41 -51.37 16.79
CA LEU A 778 17.99 -51.61 17.07
C LEU A 778 17.49 -50.74 18.24
N ALA A 779 18.26 -50.68 19.33
CA ALA A 779 17.94 -49.84 20.49
C ALA A 779 17.90 -48.35 20.14
N MET A 780 18.75 -47.91 19.20
CA MET A 780 18.77 -46.55 18.69
C MET A 780 17.52 -46.23 17.87
N LEU A 781 17.13 -47.10 16.93
CA LEU A 781 15.89 -46.93 16.16
C LEU A 781 14.65 -46.84 17.07
N ASP A 782 14.57 -47.69 18.09
CA ASP A 782 13.46 -47.68 19.06
C ASP A 782 13.45 -46.40 19.91
N ARG A 783 14.63 -45.85 20.24
CA ARG A 783 14.73 -44.58 20.96
C ARG A 783 14.25 -43.42 20.09
N THR A 784 14.71 -43.35 18.84
CA THR A 784 14.34 -42.30 17.88
C THR A 784 12.83 -42.26 17.64
N GLU A 785 12.17 -43.42 17.49
CA GLU A 785 10.71 -43.48 17.31
C GLU A 785 9.95 -42.98 18.55
N LYS A 786 10.41 -43.33 19.76
CA LYS A 786 9.79 -42.91 21.03
C LYS A 786 9.91 -41.40 21.28
N THR A 787 11.00 -40.78 20.86
CA THR A 787 11.27 -39.35 21.12
C THR A 787 10.65 -38.42 20.09
N THR A 788 10.28 -38.91 18.89
CA THR A 788 9.84 -38.06 17.77
C THR A 788 8.53 -38.53 17.09
N PRO A 789 7.47 -38.95 17.82
CA PRO A 789 6.32 -39.66 17.22
C PRO A 789 5.38 -38.80 16.34
N LEU A 790 5.36 -37.46 16.54
CA LEU A 790 4.39 -36.55 15.90
C LEU A 790 4.88 -35.95 14.56
N ALA A 791 6.10 -36.24 14.11
CA ALA A 791 6.71 -35.61 12.93
C ALA A 791 6.96 -36.54 11.72
N LEU A 792 6.80 -37.86 11.88
CA LEU A 792 7.12 -38.81 10.81
C LEU A 792 5.92 -39.07 9.87
N THR A 793 6.17 -38.92 8.58
CA THR A 793 5.24 -39.32 7.50
C THR A 793 5.01 -40.83 7.50
N ASP A 794 3.91 -41.30 6.90
CA ASP A 794 3.63 -42.74 6.82
C ASP A 794 4.68 -43.51 6.01
N GLN A 795 5.33 -42.85 5.05
CA GLN A 795 6.48 -43.41 4.34
C GLN A 795 7.68 -43.60 5.28
N GLN A 796 8.00 -42.60 6.11
CA GLN A 796 9.08 -42.71 7.09
C GLN A 796 8.79 -43.82 8.13
N LYS A 797 7.55 -43.90 8.63
CA LYS A 797 7.17 -44.99 9.55
C LYS A 797 7.38 -46.38 8.94
N ARG A 798 7.04 -46.57 7.67
CA ARG A 798 7.30 -47.83 6.95
C ARG A 798 8.79 -48.10 6.79
N ALA A 799 9.60 -47.09 6.47
CA ALA A 799 11.06 -47.24 6.38
C ALA A 799 11.67 -47.67 7.72
N PHE A 800 11.25 -47.05 8.84
CA PHE A 800 11.69 -47.45 10.19
C PHE A 800 11.27 -48.89 10.53
N ALA A 801 10.01 -49.26 10.23
CA ALA A 801 9.54 -50.63 10.44
C ALA A 801 10.36 -51.65 9.64
N TYR A 802 10.68 -51.35 8.39
CA TYR A 802 11.54 -52.19 7.56
C TYR A 802 12.96 -52.31 8.12
N GLN A 803 13.59 -51.20 8.50
CA GLN A 803 14.97 -51.23 9.02
C GLN A 803 15.08 -52.02 10.34
N ARG A 804 14.10 -51.88 11.24
CA ARG A 804 14.03 -52.72 12.45
C ARG A 804 13.84 -54.19 12.13
N ALA A 805 12.94 -54.52 11.20
CA ALA A 805 12.77 -55.90 10.76
C ALA A 805 14.06 -56.46 10.13
N ARG A 806 14.78 -55.66 9.34
CA ARG A 806 16.08 -56.02 8.74
C ARG A 806 17.13 -56.35 9.79
N ILE A 807 17.29 -55.47 10.78
CA ILE A 807 18.26 -55.65 11.85
C ILE A 807 17.85 -56.82 12.76
N GLY A 808 16.57 -56.89 13.13
CA GLY A 808 16.01 -57.99 13.93
C GLY A 808 16.15 -59.34 13.25
N ALA A 809 15.95 -59.43 11.94
CA ALA A 809 16.22 -60.64 11.16
C ALA A 809 17.71 -61.01 11.20
N ALA A 810 18.62 -60.04 11.05
CA ALA A 810 20.05 -60.30 11.14
C ALA A 810 20.49 -60.83 12.51
N ILE A 811 19.94 -60.29 13.60
CA ILE A 811 20.16 -60.78 14.98
C ILE A 811 19.60 -62.19 15.12
N SER A 812 18.33 -62.39 14.76
CA SER A 812 17.63 -63.68 14.89
C SER A 812 18.34 -64.80 14.13
N LEU A 813 18.92 -64.50 12.96
CA LEU A 813 19.71 -65.45 12.18
C LEU A 813 21.00 -65.89 12.89
N ARG A 814 21.64 -65.01 13.66
CA ARG A 814 22.86 -65.34 14.43
C ARG A 814 22.56 -66.11 15.69
N GLU A 815 21.46 -65.77 16.35
CA GLU A 815 21.03 -66.38 17.61
C GLU A 815 20.24 -67.67 17.41
N GLY A 816 19.70 -67.90 16.22
CA GLY A 816 18.84 -69.05 15.92
C GLY A 816 17.41 -68.89 16.45
N ASP A 817 16.93 -67.66 16.65
CA ASP A 817 15.56 -67.37 17.13
C ASP A 817 14.57 -67.36 15.97
N ALA A 818 14.00 -68.54 15.66
CA ALA A 818 13.03 -68.69 14.58
C ALA A 818 11.74 -67.85 14.78
N PRO A 819 11.12 -67.79 15.98
CA PRO A 819 9.98 -66.90 16.23
C PRO A 819 10.24 -65.42 15.95
N ALA A 820 11.39 -64.88 16.39
CA ALA A 820 11.73 -63.49 16.13
C ALA A 820 11.98 -63.24 14.63
N LEU A 821 12.62 -64.21 13.95
CA LEU A 821 12.82 -64.17 12.50
C LEU A 821 11.48 -64.20 11.73
N GLU A 822 10.51 -64.99 12.19
CA GLU A 822 9.15 -65.04 11.62
C GLU A 822 8.44 -63.68 11.69
N GLN A 823 8.51 -63.01 12.84
CA GLN A 823 7.95 -61.67 13.01
C GLN A 823 8.64 -60.65 12.09
N ALA A 824 9.97 -60.74 11.94
CA ALA A 824 10.72 -59.87 11.04
C ALA A 824 10.32 -60.08 9.57
N VAL A 825 10.22 -61.34 9.11
CA VAL A 825 9.78 -61.70 7.76
C VAL A 825 8.37 -61.19 7.46
N ALA A 826 7.43 -61.36 8.39
CA ALA A 826 6.05 -60.86 8.25
C ALA A 826 6.00 -59.33 8.13
N THR A 827 6.82 -58.63 8.91
CA THR A 827 6.93 -57.16 8.86
C THR A 827 7.50 -56.69 7.53
N MET A 828 8.61 -57.31 7.07
CA MET A 828 9.20 -57.00 5.76
C MET A 828 8.22 -57.20 4.61
N ARG A 829 7.47 -58.30 4.62
CA ARG A 829 6.46 -58.59 3.59
C ARG A 829 5.38 -57.51 3.54
N THR A 830 4.86 -57.14 4.71
CA THR A 830 3.84 -56.08 4.81
C THR A 830 4.35 -54.76 4.24
N VAL A 831 5.60 -54.38 4.52
CA VAL A 831 6.19 -53.15 3.99
C VAL A 831 6.44 -53.24 2.48
N LEU A 832 6.92 -54.37 1.99
CA LEU A 832 7.20 -54.62 0.58
C LEU A 832 5.92 -54.55 -0.26
N ASP A 833 4.84 -55.21 0.19
CA ASP A 833 3.53 -55.20 -0.49
C ASP A 833 2.90 -53.79 -0.53
N ALA A 834 3.18 -52.96 0.47
CA ALA A 834 2.70 -51.58 0.55
C ALA A 834 3.54 -50.58 -0.27
N SER A 835 4.67 -50.99 -0.86
CA SER A 835 5.65 -50.09 -1.51
C SER A 835 6.04 -50.48 -2.95
N PRO A 836 5.10 -50.82 -3.86
CA PRO A 836 5.45 -51.29 -5.21
C PRO A 836 5.98 -50.20 -6.17
N SER A 837 5.83 -48.92 -5.84
CA SER A 837 6.08 -47.78 -6.76
C SER A 837 7.18 -46.82 -6.32
N VAL A 838 7.98 -47.18 -5.31
CA VAL A 838 9.04 -46.32 -4.76
C VAL A 838 10.38 -46.84 -5.25
N ASP A 839 11.25 -45.94 -5.72
CA ASP A 839 12.65 -46.15 -6.12
C ASP A 839 13.04 -47.62 -6.41
N PRO A 840 13.19 -48.00 -7.70
CA PRO A 840 13.55 -49.36 -8.08
C PRO A 840 14.74 -49.95 -7.30
N GLN A 841 15.75 -49.15 -6.94
CA GLN A 841 16.90 -49.61 -6.16
C GLN A 841 16.51 -50.01 -4.74
N PHE A 842 15.76 -49.16 -4.04
CA PHE A 842 15.29 -49.45 -2.70
C PHE A 842 14.33 -50.65 -2.69
N HIS A 843 13.46 -50.77 -3.69
CA HIS A 843 12.58 -51.93 -3.83
C HIS A 843 13.39 -53.23 -4.01
N ALA A 844 14.42 -53.25 -4.87
CA ALA A 844 15.29 -54.40 -5.05
C ALA A 844 16.01 -54.81 -3.76
N GLN A 845 16.48 -53.83 -2.97
CA GLN A 845 17.11 -54.07 -1.67
C GLN A 845 16.12 -54.68 -0.67
N MET A 846 14.89 -54.17 -0.61
CA MET A 846 13.83 -54.75 0.22
C MET A 846 13.51 -56.20 -0.17
N GLN A 847 13.41 -56.47 -1.48
CA GLN A 847 13.22 -57.83 -2.00
C GLN A 847 14.37 -58.76 -1.63
N ALA A 848 15.62 -58.28 -1.74
CA ALA A 848 16.80 -59.05 -1.38
C ALA A 848 16.83 -59.45 0.10
N GLU A 849 16.59 -58.50 1.00
CA GLU A 849 16.59 -58.77 2.46
C GLU A 849 15.41 -59.64 2.90
N TYR A 850 14.20 -59.38 2.37
CA TYR A 850 13.05 -60.26 2.58
C TYR A 850 13.33 -61.67 2.07
N GLY A 851 13.92 -61.77 0.88
CA GLY A 851 14.27 -63.03 0.25
C GLY A 851 15.28 -63.83 1.08
N LYS A 852 16.33 -63.16 1.58
CA LYS A 852 17.33 -63.73 2.50
C LYS A 852 16.67 -64.26 3.77
N ALA A 853 15.90 -63.42 4.48
CA ALA A 853 15.26 -63.81 5.72
C ALA A 853 14.24 -64.95 5.53
N SER A 854 13.45 -64.91 4.46
CA SER A 854 12.45 -65.95 4.14
C SER A 854 13.09 -67.28 3.78
N TYR A 855 14.19 -67.25 3.02
CA TYR A 855 14.98 -68.43 2.69
C TYR A 855 15.48 -69.13 3.95
N TRP A 856 16.13 -68.38 4.85
CA TRP A 856 16.68 -68.94 6.08
C TRP A 856 15.58 -69.45 7.02
N LEU A 857 14.49 -68.70 7.18
CA LEU A 857 13.35 -69.12 7.99
C LEU A 857 12.71 -70.39 7.43
N GLY A 858 12.46 -70.43 6.11
CA GLY A 858 11.89 -71.60 5.44
C GLY A 858 12.73 -72.86 5.63
N ASN A 859 14.06 -72.73 5.59
CA ASN A 859 14.97 -73.83 5.93
C ASN A 859 14.92 -74.22 7.42
N ALA A 860 14.85 -73.24 8.33
CA ALA A 860 14.85 -73.48 9.77
C ALA A 860 13.58 -74.21 10.25
N ILE A 861 12.41 -73.87 9.69
CA ILE A 861 11.12 -74.44 10.10
C ILE A 861 10.54 -75.48 9.12
N GLY A 862 11.22 -75.71 7.99
CA GLY A 862 10.78 -76.66 6.97
C GLY A 862 9.58 -76.18 6.15
N ASP A 863 9.41 -74.87 5.96
CA ASP A 863 8.33 -74.28 5.18
C ASP A 863 8.75 -74.08 3.72
N LEU A 864 8.14 -74.89 2.83
CA LEU A 864 8.42 -74.87 1.40
C LEU A 864 7.92 -73.61 0.69
N ASP A 865 6.81 -73.01 1.14
CA ASP A 865 6.25 -71.83 0.50
C ASP A 865 7.05 -70.58 0.87
N LEU A 866 7.57 -70.51 2.10
CA LEU A 866 8.57 -69.50 2.48
C LEU A 866 9.87 -69.68 1.70
N LEU A 867 10.37 -70.91 1.56
CA LEU A 867 11.58 -71.20 0.80
C LEU A 867 11.43 -70.80 -0.68
N ARG A 868 10.27 -71.09 -1.29
CA ARG A 868 9.94 -70.68 -2.66
C ARG A 868 9.87 -69.16 -2.78
N SER A 869 9.09 -68.51 -1.90
CA SER A 869 8.91 -67.05 -1.90
C SER A 869 10.25 -66.33 -1.71
N GLY A 870 11.11 -66.83 -0.82
CA GLY A 870 12.43 -66.27 -0.57
C GLY A 870 13.36 -66.40 -1.78
N THR A 871 13.35 -67.56 -2.43
CA THR A 871 14.13 -67.80 -3.66
C THR A 871 13.67 -66.91 -4.81
N GLU A 872 12.36 -66.73 -4.99
CA GLU A 872 11.78 -65.86 -6.02
C GLU A 872 12.12 -64.38 -5.77
N ALA A 873 12.05 -63.91 -4.53
CA ALA A 873 12.39 -62.54 -4.17
C ALA A 873 13.89 -62.24 -4.40
N LEU A 874 14.79 -63.16 -4.02
CA LEU A 874 16.23 -63.04 -4.31
C LEU A 874 16.53 -63.02 -5.81
N GLY A 875 15.83 -63.87 -6.59
CA GLY A 875 15.97 -63.89 -8.05
C GLY A 875 15.51 -62.59 -8.71
N GLY A 876 14.35 -62.06 -8.29
CA GLY A 876 13.82 -60.79 -8.78
C GLY A 876 14.71 -59.59 -8.45
N ALA A 877 15.31 -59.58 -7.25
CA ALA A 877 16.31 -58.58 -6.90
C ALA A 877 17.55 -58.68 -7.81
N LEU A 878 18.10 -59.89 -8.00
CA LEU A 878 19.26 -60.12 -8.87
C LEU A 878 19.02 -59.68 -10.32
N ASP A 879 17.84 -59.95 -10.88
CA ASP A 879 17.49 -59.51 -12.24
C ASP A 879 17.57 -57.99 -12.37
N GLN A 880 17.15 -57.24 -11.36
CA GLN A 880 17.25 -55.78 -11.33
C GLN A 880 18.72 -55.32 -11.23
N TYR A 881 19.50 -55.91 -10.34
CA TYR A 881 20.94 -55.60 -10.22
C TYR A 881 21.72 -55.96 -11.50
N ARG A 882 21.36 -57.05 -12.19
CA ARG A 882 21.91 -57.40 -13.51
C ARG A 882 21.57 -56.34 -14.56
N ALA A 883 20.31 -55.90 -14.61
CA ALA A 883 19.89 -54.85 -15.53
C ALA A 883 20.64 -53.52 -15.30
N TRP A 884 21.08 -53.25 -14.07
CA TRP A 884 21.93 -52.10 -13.73
C TRP A 884 23.43 -52.31 -13.95
N GLY A 885 23.85 -53.47 -14.45
CA GLY A 885 25.27 -53.76 -14.68
C GLY A 885 26.08 -53.94 -13.39
N ALA A 886 25.45 -54.32 -12.27
CA ALA A 886 26.11 -54.45 -10.98
C ALA A 886 27.23 -55.51 -10.97
N ALA A 887 27.15 -56.52 -11.84
CA ALA A 887 28.17 -57.57 -11.96
C ALA A 887 29.57 -57.03 -12.29
N THR A 888 29.68 -55.86 -12.94
CA THR A 888 30.95 -55.20 -13.23
C THR A 888 31.17 -53.96 -12.37
N ALA A 889 30.14 -53.14 -12.16
CA ALA A 889 30.25 -51.91 -11.39
C ALA A 889 30.42 -52.13 -9.88
N ASN A 890 29.70 -53.12 -9.33
CA ASN A 890 29.55 -53.38 -7.89
C ASN A 890 29.70 -54.90 -7.59
N ALA A 891 30.77 -55.50 -8.13
CA ALA A 891 30.92 -56.96 -8.18
C ALA A 891 30.91 -57.64 -6.78
N ILE A 892 31.35 -56.95 -5.71
CA ILE A 892 31.37 -57.49 -4.34
C ILE A 892 29.94 -57.64 -3.78
N PRO A 893 29.13 -56.57 -3.60
CA PRO A 893 27.74 -56.74 -3.14
C PRO A 893 26.89 -57.61 -4.07
N TYR A 894 27.14 -57.53 -5.37
CA TYR A 894 26.49 -58.40 -6.35
C TYR A 894 26.81 -59.89 -6.08
N GLY A 895 28.09 -60.21 -5.83
CA GLY A 895 28.55 -61.55 -5.48
C GLY A 895 27.95 -62.05 -4.16
N GLU A 896 27.85 -61.20 -3.13
CA GLU A 896 27.20 -61.54 -1.85
C GLU A 896 25.72 -61.90 -2.04
N LEU A 897 24.97 -61.09 -2.80
CA LEU A 897 23.56 -61.37 -3.11
C LEU A 897 23.42 -62.66 -3.94
N LEU A 898 24.28 -62.84 -4.93
CA LEU A 898 24.29 -64.03 -5.78
C LEU A 898 24.62 -65.30 -4.98
N GLN A 899 25.47 -65.19 -3.97
CA GLN A 899 25.75 -66.28 -3.03
C GLN A 899 24.51 -66.67 -2.23
N GLN A 900 23.75 -65.69 -1.70
CA GLN A 900 22.50 -65.97 -0.99
C GLN A 900 21.45 -66.63 -1.91
N TYR A 901 21.31 -66.13 -3.14
CA TYR A 901 20.41 -66.72 -4.13
C TYR A 901 20.83 -68.13 -4.54
N SER A 902 22.12 -68.37 -4.74
CA SER A 902 22.65 -69.71 -5.06
C SER A 902 22.34 -70.71 -3.93
N GLY A 903 22.51 -70.32 -2.67
CA GLY A 903 22.13 -71.12 -1.51
C GLY A 903 20.62 -71.40 -1.43
N ALA A 904 19.79 -70.39 -1.69
CA ALA A 904 18.34 -70.51 -1.71
C ALA A 904 17.84 -71.43 -2.83
N ALA A 905 18.33 -71.23 -4.06
CA ALA A 905 18.01 -72.06 -5.21
C ALA A 905 18.44 -73.51 -4.99
N SER A 906 19.63 -73.72 -4.41
CA SER A 906 20.15 -75.05 -4.06
C SER A 906 19.28 -75.75 -3.01
N SER A 907 18.90 -75.04 -1.94
CA SER A 907 18.02 -75.59 -0.90
C SER A 907 16.65 -75.96 -1.46
N LEU A 908 16.04 -75.07 -2.26
CA LEU A 908 14.77 -75.33 -2.93
C LEU A 908 14.86 -76.55 -3.85
N ALA A 909 15.91 -76.65 -4.68
CA ALA A 909 16.13 -77.77 -5.57
C ALA A 909 16.38 -79.09 -4.82
N ALA A 910 17.09 -79.04 -3.68
CA ALA A 910 17.32 -80.20 -2.83
C ALA A 910 16.00 -80.77 -2.30
N VAL A 911 15.09 -79.90 -1.83
CA VAL A 911 13.80 -80.26 -1.25
C VAL A 911 12.78 -80.68 -2.33
N THR A 912 12.65 -79.94 -3.43
CA THR A 912 11.60 -80.21 -4.43
C THR A 912 11.97 -81.27 -5.45
N GLY A 913 13.26 -81.38 -5.79
CA GLY A 913 13.74 -82.23 -6.88
C GLY A 913 13.19 -81.91 -8.27
N ARG A 914 12.52 -80.76 -8.46
CA ARG A 914 11.96 -80.39 -9.78
C ARG A 914 13.08 -79.98 -10.72
N ALA A 915 13.00 -80.43 -11.98
CA ALA A 915 14.00 -80.11 -13.01
C ALA A 915 14.24 -78.59 -13.14
N ALA A 916 13.19 -77.78 -13.14
CA ALA A 916 13.31 -76.32 -13.22
C ALA A 916 14.03 -75.68 -12.01
N ASP A 917 13.90 -76.26 -10.81
CA ASP A 917 14.60 -75.77 -9.62
C ASP A 917 16.08 -76.20 -9.64
N ILE A 918 16.35 -77.42 -10.10
CA ILE A 918 17.72 -77.93 -10.32
C ILE A 918 18.44 -77.08 -11.37
N ASP A 919 17.80 -76.79 -12.50
CA ASP A 919 18.37 -75.95 -13.57
C ASP A 919 18.65 -74.53 -13.05
N ARG A 920 17.78 -73.98 -12.18
CA ARG A 920 18.00 -72.70 -11.49
C ARG A 920 19.22 -72.74 -10.57
N ALA A 921 19.36 -73.78 -9.76
CA ALA A 921 20.51 -73.96 -8.85
C ALA A 921 21.83 -74.09 -9.63
N ILE A 922 21.83 -74.85 -10.73
CA ILE A 922 22.98 -74.96 -11.65
C ILE A 922 23.34 -73.58 -12.21
N GLY A 923 22.37 -72.83 -12.72
CA GLY A 923 22.59 -71.51 -13.29
C GLY A 923 23.18 -70.53 -12.27
N ALA A 924 22.61 -70.48 -11.06
CA ALA A 924 23.07 -69.60 -9.99
C ALA A 924 24.50 -69.93 -9.53
N GLY A 925 24.81 -71.22 -9.34
CA GLY A 925 26.16 -71.65 -8.91
C GLY A 925 27.23 -71.40 -9.98
N VAL A 926 26.89 -71.60 -11.26
CA VAL A 926 27.75 -71.24 -12.40
C VAL A 926 28.05 -69.74 -12.42
N GLU A 927 27.03 -68.91 -12.27
CA GLU A 927 27.20 -67.46 -12.31
C GLU A 927 28.05 -66.98 -11.13
N LEU A 928 27.82 -67.54 -9.94
CA LEU A 928 28.59 -67.23 -8.74
C LEU A 928 30.06 -67.64 -8.90
N HIS A 929 30.32 -68.80 -9.51
CA HIS A 929 31.67 -69.23 -9.86
C HIS A 929 32.36 -68.17 -10.75
N ASP A 930 31.71 -67.76 -11.83
CA ASP A 930 32.28 -66.81 -12.79
C ASP A 930 32.57 -65.44 -12.14
N VAL A 931 31.64 -64.92 -11.33
CA VAL A 931 31.81 -63.67 -10.57
C VAL A 931 32.94 -63.79 -9.54
N ALA A 932 33.05 -64.91 -8.82
CA ALA A 932 34.11 -65.13 -7.84
C ALA A 932 35.50 -65.09 -8.48
N HIS A 933 35.64 -65.61 -9.70
CA HIS A 933 36.89 -65.49 -10.46
C HIS A 933 37.22 -64.06 -10.87
N VAL A 934 36.22 -63.28 -11.29
CA VAL A 934 36.40 -61.85 -11.57
C VAL A 934 36.88 -61.10 -10.32
N LEU A 935 36.37 -61.48 -9.15
CA LEU A 935 36.79 -60.95 -7.84
C LEU A 935 38.13 -61.52 -7.35
N GLY A 936 38.75 -62.46 -8.07
CA GLY A 936 40.01 -63.10 -7.67
C GLY A 936 39.88 -64.15 -6.56
N SER A 937 38.67 -64.54 -6.17
CA SER A 937 38.42 -65.52 -5.11
C SER A 937 38.27 -66.94 -5.67
N ARG A 938 39.39 -67.66 -5.77
CA ARG A 938 39.40 -69.06 -6.24
C ARG A 938 38.63 -70.02 -5.32
N GLU A 939 38.63 -69.75 -4.01
CA GLU A 939 37.97 -70.60 -3.02
C GLU A 939 36.45 -70.55 -3.14
N ILE A 940 35.88 -69.34 -3.23
CA ILE A 940 34.44 -69.15 -3.46
C ILE A 940 34.04 -69.73 -4.82
N GLY A 941 34.87 -69.49 -5.85
CA GLY A 941 34.67 -70.02 -7.19
C GLY A 941 34.53 -71.54 -7.18
N ALA A 942 35.49 -72.26 -6.59
CA ALA A 942 35.47 -73.71 -6.62
C ALA A 942 34.36 -74.33 -5.75
N VAL A 943 33.98 -73.70 -4.62
CA VAL A 943 32.82 -74.14 -3.82
C VAL A 943 31.53 -74.01 -4.64
N ALA A 944 31.30 -72.84 -5.25
CA ALA A 944 30.12 -72.59 -6.08
C ALA A 944 30.06 -73.50 -7.31
N GLY A 945 31.20 -73.71 -7.98
CA GLY A 945 31.33 -74.63 -9.10
C GLY A 945 31.06 -76.07 -8.70
N ASN A 946 31.56 -76.52 -7.55
CA ASN A 946 31.28 -77.86 -7.02
C ASN A 946 29.79 -78.06 -6.71
N ASP A 947 29.13 -77.08 -6.11
CA ASP A 947 27.70 -77.15 -5.82
C ASP A 947 26.89 -77.24 -7.12
N ALA A 948 27.23 -76.43 -8.11
CA ALA A 948 26.63 -76.54 -9.45
C ALA A 948 26.88 -77.94 -10.06
N ALA A 949 28.10 -78.48 -9.96
CA ALA A 949 28.43 -79.80 -10.46
C ALA A 949 27.64 -80.93 -9.76
N TRP A 950 27.34 -80.78 -8.47
CA TRP A 950 26.50 -81.73 -7.73
C TRP A 950 25.08 -81.77 -8.29
N PHE A 951 24.48 -80.60 -8.56
CA PHE A 951 23.18 -80.52 -9.22
C PHE A 951 23.23 -80.98 -10.69
N MET A 952 24.33 -80.76 -11.41
CA MET A 952 24.53 -81.31 -12.75
C MET A 952 24.55 -82.85 -12.73
N ALA A 953 25.23 -83.47 -11.78
CA ALA A 953 25.22 -84.93 -11.60
C ALA A 953 23.80 -85.45 -11.33
N ARG A 954 23.02 -84.74 -10.50
CA ARG A 954 21.61 -85.06 -10.27
C ARG A 954 20.77 -84.90 -11.55
N ARG A 955 21.01 -83.85 -12.35
CA ARG A 955 20.31 -83.61 -13.61
C ARG A 955 20.58 -84.68 -14.66
N LEU A 956 21.83 -85.17 -14.74
CA LEU A 956 22.26 -86.29 -15.59
C LEU A 956 21.55 -87.59 -15.19
N ARG A 957 21.45 -87.83 -13.87
CA ARG A 957 20.76 -89.01 -13.31
C ARG A 957 19.27 -89.00 -13.62
N ASP A 958 18.61 -87.90 -13.30
CA ASP A 958 17.14 -87.83 -13.24
C ASP A 958 16.52 -87.49 -14.60
N GLY A 959 17.29 -86.89 -15.54
CA GLY A 959 16.75 -86.45 -16.83
C GLY A 959 17.59 -86.80 -18.07
N GLY A 960 18.51 -87.76 -17.95
CA GLY A 960 19.27 -88.33 -19.07
C GLY A 960 20.70 -87.77 -19.18
N PHE A 961 21.61 -88.60 -19.68
CA PHE A 961 23.03 -88.24 -19.79
C PHE A 961 23.27 -87.27 -20.96
N ASP A 962 23.75 -86.07 -20.63
CA ASP A 962 24.18 -85.03 -21.56
C ASP A 962 25.72 -84.88 -21.49
N PRO A 963 26.46 -85.23 -22.57
CA PRO A 963 27.92 -85.12 -22.60
C PRO A 963 28.46 -83.70 -22.34
N ALA A 964 27.75 -82.66 -22.78
CA ALA A 964 28.20 -81.28 -22.59
C ALA A 964 28.03 -80.85 -21.13
N LEU A 965 26.91 -81.23 -20.50
CA LEU A 965 26.67 -81.00 -19.08
C LEU A 965 27.68 -81.76 -18.21
N TYR A 966 27.98 -83.02 -18.57
CA TYR A 966 29.01 -83.81 -17.90
C TYR A 966 30.39 -83.15 -17.99
N ALA A 967 30.84 -82.76 -19.18
CA ALA A 967 32.15 -82.14 -19.37
C ALA A 967 32.30 -80.84 -18.57
N ARG A 968 31.20 -80.06 -18.44
CA ARG A 968 31.18 -78.87 -17.61
C ARG A 968 31.28 -79.18 -16.12
N ALA A 969 30.51 -80.16 -15.64
CA ALA A 969 30.56 -80.61 -14.25
C ALA A 969 31.95 -81.16 -13.88
N GLU A 970 32.59 -81.89 -14.80
CA GLU A 970 33.92 -82.47 -14.61
C GLU A 970 34.97 -81.38 -14.41
N LYS A 971 34.92 -80.31 -15.21
CA LYS A 971 35.82 -79.15 -15.04
C LYS A 971 35.71 -78.53 -13.63
N PHE A 972 34.49 -78.33 -13.12
CA PHE A 972 34.29 -77.77 -11.78
C PHE A 972 34.78 -78.71 -10.68
N VAL A 973 34.56 -80.01 -10.84
CA VAL A 973 35.06 -81.03 -9.91
C VAL A 973 36.59 -81.05 -9.87
N ASP A 974 37.24 -80.96 -11.03
CA ASP A 974 38.71 -80.94 -11.12
C ASP A 974 39.30 -79.69 -10.47
N GLU A 975 38.65 -78.53 -10.66
CA GLU A 975 39.04 -77.29 -10.01
C GLU A 975 38.89 -77.36 -8.49
N ALA A 976 37.76 -77.85 -7.99
CA ALA A 976 37.53 -78.06 -6.56
C ALA A 976 38.52 -79.06 -5.95
N ALA A 977 38.85 -80.13 -6.67
CA ALA A 977 39.88 -81.08 -6.26
C ALA A 977 41.27 -80.43 -6.16
N GLY A 978 41.60 -79.53 -7.09
CA GLY A 978 42.86 -78.79 -7.12
C GLY A 978 43.08 -77.90 -5.89
N ILE A 979 42.00 -77.44 -5.24
CA ILE A 979 42.08 -76.60 -4.03
C ILE A 979 41.60 -77.31 -2.75
N ALA A 980 41.20 -78.58 -2.82
CA ALA A 980 40.65 -79.31 -1.67
C ALA A 980 41.57 -79.30 -0.44
N ALA A 981 42.89 -79.24 -0.65
CA ALA A 981 43.87 -79.17 0.42
C ALA A 981 43.85 -77.83 1.18
N SER A 982 43.50 -76.71 0.52
CA SER A 982 43.34 -75.41 1.19
C SER A 982 41.98 -75.25 1.87
N LEU A 983 41.00 -76.09 1.52
CA LEU A 983 39.64 -76.08 2.08
C LEU A 983 39.27 -77.44 2.71
N PRO A 984 39.92 -77.86 3.81
CA PRO A 984 39.71 -79.18 4.42
C PRO A 984 38.27 -79.41 4.90
N ALA A 985 37.54 -78.34 5.24
CA ALA A 985 36.12 -78.41 5.61
C ALA A 985 35.19 -78.80 4.44
N TYR A 986 35.63 -78.58 3.19
CA TYR A 986 34.87 -78.89 1.98
C TYR A 986 35.40 -80.11 1.22
N ALA A 987 36.56 -80.65 1.60
CA ALA A 987 37.18 -81.78 0.91
C ALA A 987 36.27 -83.01 0.79
N GLY A 988 35.46 -83.29 1.82
CA GLY A 988 34.47 -84.38 1.79
C GLY A 988 33.32 -84.12 0.81
N HIS A 989 32.86 -82.86 0.71
CA HIS A 989 31.87 -82.43 -0.26
C HIS A 989 32.37 -82.56 -1.69
N PHE A 990 33.59 -82.09 -1.95
CA PHE A 990 34.23 -82.18 -3.26
C PHE A 990 34.39 -83.64 -3.71
N ALA A 991 34.86 -84.50 -2.81
CA ALA A 991 34.99 -85.93 -3.07
C ALA A 991 33.64 -86.61 -3.34
N ASN A 992 32.59 -86.21 -2.62
CA ASN A 992 31.24 -86.74 -2.81
C ASN A 992 30.64 -86.33 -4.17
N THR A 993 30.79 -85.06 -4.57
CA THR A 993 30.36 -84.61 -5.90
C THR A 993 31.11 -85.32 -7.02
N ALA A 994 32.43 -85.47 -6.90
CA ALA A 994 33.25 -86.18 -7.87
C ALA A 994 32.82 -87.64 -8.04
N CYS A 995 32.42 -88.29 -6.95
CA CYS A 995 31.96 -89.67 -6.99
C CYS A 995 30.59 -89.79 -7.66
N GLU A 996 29.64 -88.90 -7.35
CA GLU A 996 28.32 -88.86 -8.00
C GLU A 996 28.44 -88.65 -9.50
N LEU A 997 29.29 -87.72 -9.94
CA LEU A 997 29.52 -87.47 -11.35
C LEU A 997 30.12 -88.70 -12.06
N LYS A 998 31.11 -89.37 -11.44
CA LYS A 998 31.70 -90.61 -11.97
C LYS A 998 30.72 -91.78 -12.02
N MET A 999 29.78 -91.87 -11.07
CA MET A 999 28.72 -92.87 -11.12
C MET A 999 27.85 -92.70 -12.37
N GLU A 1000 27.47 -91.47 -12.71
CA GLU A 1000 26.65 -91.20 -13.90
C GLU A 1000 27.41 -91.52 -15.20
N LYS A 1001 28.72 -91.25 -15.26
CA LYS A 1001 29.57 -91.68 -16.38
C LYS A 1001 29.66 -93.20 -16.49
N ALA A 1002 29.89 -93.89 -15.37
CA ALA A 1002 29.96 -95.35 -15.34
C ALA A 1002 28.63 -95.99 -15.77
N ARG A 1003 27.49 -95.41 -15.37
CA ARG A 1003 26.17 -95.86 -15.81
C ARG A 1003 25.96 -95.67 -17.31
N HIS A 1004 26.33 -94.51 -17.85
CA HIS A 1004 26.22 -94.22 -19.28
C HIS A 1004 27.11 -95.14 -20.13
N ASP A 1005 28.38 -95.31 -19.75
CA ASP A 1005 29.35 -96.11 -20.50
C ASP A 1005 29.23 -97.63 -20.24
N ALA A 1006 28.39 -98.01 -19.27
CA ALA A 1006 28.30 -99.37 -18.74
C ALA A 1006 29.65 -99.94 -18.26
N ASP A 1007 30.50 -99.10 -17.64
CA ASP A 1007 31.86 -99.44 -17.24
C ASP A 1007 31.93 -99.88 -15.75
N PRO A 1008 32.16 -101.18 -15.46
CA PRO A 1008 32.24 -101.68 -14.09
C PRO A 1008 33.52 -101.25 -13.35
N ALA A 1009 34.62 -100.97 -14.05
CA ALA A 1009 35.85 -100.49 -13.42
C ALA A 1009 35.70 -99.03 -12.96
N LEU A 1010 35.04 -98.21 -13.78
CA LEU A 1010 34.69 -96.84 -13.42
C LEU A 1010 33.67 -96.81 -12.27
N ALA A 1011 32.70 -97.72 -12.25
CA ALA A 1011 31.74 -97.85 -11.15
C ALA A 1011 32.42 -98.18 -9.80
N ARG A 1012 33.44 -99.06 -9.79
CA ARG A 1012 34.23 -99.35 -8.57
C ARG A 1012 35.04 -98.13 -8.12
N THR A 1013 35.66 -97.44 -9.07
CA THR A 1013 36.40 -96.20 -8.79
C THR A 1013 35.48 -95.13 -8.20
N ALA A 1014 34.24 -95.01 -8.69
CA ALA A 1014 33.24 -94.12 -8.12
C ALA A 1014 32.85 -94.51 -6.69
N LEU A 1015 32.64 -95.80 -6.41
CA LEU A 1015 32.35 -96.31 -5.07
C LEU A 1015 33.47 -95.97 -4.06
N ASP A 1016 34.73 -96.18 -4.43
CA ASP A 1016 35.87 -95.82 -3.58
C ASP A 1016 35.92 -94.30 -3.31
N GLY A 1017 35.58 -93.50 -4.33
CA GLY A 1017 35.40 -92.05 -4.19
C GLY A 1017 34.31 -91.68 -3.19
N CYS A 1018 33.13 -92.30 -3.27
CA CYS A 1018 32.02 -92.01 -2.35
C CYS A 1018 32.35 -92.41 -0.91
N ARG A 1019 33.04 -93.54 -0.71
CA ARG A 1019 33.53 -93.95 0.63
C ARG A 1019 34.55 -92.97 1.19
N THR A 1020 35.44 -92.46 0.34
CA THR A 1020 36.41 -91.43 0.71
C THR A 1020 35.70 -90.14 1.13
N GLY A 1021 34.73 -89.68 0.34
CA GLY A 1021 33.92 -88.50 0.67
C GLY A 1021 33.17 -88.66 1.99
N LEU A 1022 32.52 -89.81 2.21
CA LEU A 1022 31.85 -90.12 3.47
C LEU A 1022 32.81 -90.08 4.66
N ALA A 1023 33.98 -90.71 4.57
CA ALA A 1023 34.97 -90.73 5.64
C ALA A 1023 35.51 -89.31 5.96
N LEU A 1024 35.70 -88.48 4.94
CA LEU A 1024 36.10 -87.08 5.11
C LEU A 1024 35.01 -86.25 5.79
N LEU A 1025 33.73 -86.45 5.43
CA LEU A 1025 32.60 -85.77 6.06
C LEU A 1025 32.39 -86.24 7.52
N GLU A 1026 32.58 -87.54 7.81
CA GLU A 1026 32.50 -88.08 9.17
C GLU A 1026 33.60 -87.48 10.05
N LYS A 1027 34.82 -87.36 9.50
CA LYS A 1027 35.94 -86.71 10.18
C LYS A 1027 35.70 -85.21 10.41
N ALA A 1028 34.99 -84.54 9.49
CA ALA A 1028 34.66 -83.12 9.60
C ALA A 1028 33.49 -82.83 10.58
N GLY A 1029 32.76 -83.86 11.03
CA GLY A 1029 31.69 -83.71 12.00
C GLY A 1029 30.47 -82.95 11.48
N GLN A 1030 30.22 -82.94 10.17
CA GLN A 1030 29.10 -82.21 9.56
C GLN A 1030 27.88 -83.14 9.40
N PRO A 1031 26.78 -82.97 10.17
CA PRO A 1031 25.68 -83.95 10.20
C PRO A 1031 24.81 -83.97 8.94
N GLN A 1032 24.51 -82.81 8.33
CA GLN A 1032 23.64 -82.73 7.14
C GLN A 1032 24.21 -83.42 5.89
N PRO A 1033 25.50 -83.26 5.52
CA PRO A 1033 26.06 -83.88 4.31
C PRO A 1033 26.24 -85.40 4.43
N LEU A 1034 26.26 -85.93 5.66
CA LEU A 1034 26.49 -87.35 5.92
C LEU A 1034 25.37 -88.23 5.37
N GLU A 1035 24.12 -87.80 5.47
CA GLU A 1035 22.99 -88.59 4.94
C GLU A 1035 23.07 -88.68 3.41
N THR A 1036 23.37 -87.55 2.75
CA THR A 1036 23.57 -87.48 1.30
C THR A 1036 24.72 -88.36 0.85
N ALA A 1037 25.85 -88.34 1.57
CA ALA A 1037 27.02 -89.18 1.26
C ALA A 1037 26.77 -90.67 1.53
N ARG A 1038 26.03 -91.04 2.58
CA ARG A 1038 25.60 -92.43 2.83
C ARG A 1038 24.69 -92.94 1.72
N ALA A 1039 23.77 -92.09 1.25
CA ALA A 1039 22.92 -92.39 0.12
C ALA A 1039 23.73 -92.54 -1.18
N ALA A 1040 24.77 -91.72 -1.38
CA ALA A 1040 25.70 -91.82 -2.51
C ALA A 1040 26.44 -93.16 -2.51
N VAL A 1041 27.01 -93.58 -1.37
CA VAL A 1041 27.65 -94.89 -1.21
C VAL A 1041 26.66 -96.02 -1.53
N SER A 1042 25.44 -95.96 -1.00
CA SER A 1042 24.42 -96.98 -1.25
C SER A 1042 24.06 -97.08 -2.75
N ARG A 1043 23.95 -95.94 -3.45
CA ARG A 1043 23.75 -95.90 -4.90
C ARG A 1043 24.94 -96.47 -5.67
N ALA A 1044 26.16 -96.15 -5.26
CA ALA A 1044 27.38 -96.65 -5.89
C ALA A 1044 27.50 -98.18 -5.75
N GLU A 1045 27.19 -98.73 -4.58
CA GLU A 1045 27.18 -100.18 -4.34
C GLU A 1045 26.15 -100.90 -5.23
N ALA A 1046 24.95 -100.32 -5.35
CA ALA A 1046 23.92 -100.83 -6.25
C ALA A 1046 24.37 -100.81 -7.72
N LEU A 1047 25.02 -99.73 -8.16
CA LEU A 1047 25.52 -99.59 -9.53
C LEU A 1047 26.64 -100.61 -9.85
N VAL A 1048 27.60 -100.79 -8.93
CA VAL A 1048 28.66 -101.81 -9.08
C VAL A 1048 28.06 -103.20 -9.20
N LYS A 1049 27.05 -103.52 -8.38
CA LYS A 1049 26.33 -104.81 -8.47
C LYS A 1049 25.58 -104.97 -9.78
N GLN A 1050 25.00 -103.89 -10.30
CA GLN A 1050 24.26 -103.88 -11.56
C GLN A 1050 25.18 -104.09 -12.78
N LEU A 1051 26.31 -103.38 -12.85
CA LEU A 1051 27.23 -103.43 -13.99
C LEU A 1051 28.21 -104.61 -13.94
N GLY A 1052 28.53 -105.10 -12.75
CA GLY A 1052 29.48 -106.20 -12.53
C GLY A 1052 28.83 -107.58 -12.46
N GLY A 1053 27.79 -107.86 -13.24
CA GLY A 1053 26.97 -109.08 -13.16
C GLY A 1053 27.77 -110.40 -13.03
N ARG A 1054 27.79 -110.89 -11.79
CA ARG A 1054 28.46 -112.05 -11.15
C ARG A 1054 29.94 -111.88 -10.83
#